data_AF-A0A6M1RZ21-F1
#
_entry.id   AF-A0A6M1RZ21-F1
#
_cell.length_a   1.000
_cell.length_b   1.000
_cell.length_c   1.000
_cell.angle_alpha   90.00
_cell.angle_beta   90.00
_cell.angle_gamma   90.00
#
_symmetry.space_group_name_H-M   'P 1'
#
loop_
_entity.id
_entity.type
_entity.pdbx_description
1 polymer ?
#
loop_
_entity_poly.entity_id
_entity_poly.type
_entity_poly.pdbx_seq_one_letter_code
_entity_poly.pdbx_strand_id
1 'polypeptide(L)'
;MKLLRTLLLCGALVTVQVRGANIAWISFHPADNSPSAGAAGLGFTNAPDEPYTRLLRANGHTVTRVVTFDNATPETVGFLNQYDLVIISRSVPSAHYETATENAAWHGLRVPVMILGGYVLRNNRLGFTTGTTIPDTASYDLRLRVLQPTHPIFNGVNLDANNVTVDPYATIVEWNGVIQRGISVNTDPVAGNGTVLAVVGTEGDPAYGGMIIGEWEKGAVMAGAGNATLAGPRMVFLTGSREASGQSSEIAGIYDLVGIGPQLFLNAVNYMAAKAPPPPPDLAMVSTTVADVTAVEGVLQSFRFLVTNRALANALLGSGSYQWYINDQAVPNATGSEYSFIPSTVQSGLRIYCRATVGDASIYSPTGTVTVVAPVEIAGSLKWEYYPGRTLTDLRTGNHGRPAEIRAIAAFDAPFNYADNYASRVSGLFVPPVTGNYVFFIAADDDADLYLGTNASPASKRLIAQQEGWSGRNNWLTHGGGGSPLAPTQKRSDLWSPDGGMTQPYGMGIPLVAGQKYWIEAIHREGSGGDNLGVYFLTTDSAEYLSGGPADGTPSNLTNGLIRLLTWQPTTLTIVQQPQSVTQWEGLDVTFRVVVNTDSELTPTYQWQRNGVDLPGRTLPTLSFVATMADNGARYRCVVRIPGTALTVTSEEATLTVQQSVFVPGIVRREVWGPNNSSVTRAMVEAGTAGEPNIKEYITAMDVTDWADNYVQRLSTWFVPPTTGRYVFYLSSDDDSDLFLSTDENEANKRLIAQQTSYNGTRAWQSGNNVSQRNSSTYVAPDGSMPGANGYQLTAGQRYYIEVVHHEGTGGDNVAVYYTLLGENPPADGTPSNLRGNVIGLKLPAPTSLVITQQPQSVAVRAWHPAVFTVGVETDAVYPATYQWRRNGQPIANATTTVYSFVASTNDNGAQIDCVVTLSAYGSVTSQPATVTVLTDTVFVPGKLKEEYFPGAGFDAVLYGNVGAPAQVNEWTIFESGTNIADNYTRRVSGFFIPPQTGDYVFFISSDDESRLFISTNSDQPSAKVWVAHQPNWNDARMWVSGSNPSQRRSDQFSPDGGMTFPYSMGIRLEAGRRYYIEAIHREGSGGDNLAVTYKLYNAPDPMDGDAPLLTGAVIGYMAAPAPVEPPVLTVGRQGNNVVISWSPAGGRLESSPVLGPGATWTTETTDNPAVIPITGTAKYFRVVR
;
A
#
# COMPACT_ATOMS: atom_id res chain seq x y z
N MET A 1 -12.73 -20.89 2.48
CA MET A 1 -12.99 -20.03 3.66
C MET A 1 -11.87 -19.01 3.74
N LYS A 2 -12.14 -17.77 3.30
CA LYS A 2 -11.27 -16.60 3.50
C LYS A 2 -11.44 -16.13 4.94
N LEU A 3 -10.36 -15.88 5.67
CA LEU A 3 -10.09 -14.64 6.45
C LEU A 3 -8.87 -14.81 7.37
N LEU A 4 -7.78 -14.15 6.92
CA LEU A 4 -6.69 -13.46 7.64
C LEU A 4 -6.20 -13.98 9.01
N ARG A 5 -4.96 -14.48 9.03
CA ARG A 5 -3.93 -14.12 10.04
C ARG A 5 -2.53 -14.23 9.42
N THR A 6 -1.93 -13.08 9.09
CA THR A 6 -0.49 -12.94 8.95
C THR A 6 -0.11 -11.54 9.44
N LEU A 7 0.58 -11.46 10.57
CA LEU A 7 1.47 -10.35 10.91
C LEU A 7 2.80 -11.01 11.28
N LEU A 8 3.76 -10.96 10.36
CA LEU A 8 5.18 -11.22 10.64
C LEU A 8 5.86 -9.86 10.85
N LEU A 9 6.75 -9.82 11.84
CA LEU A 9 7.62 -8.70 12.15
C LEU A 9 8.59 -8.42 10.99
N CYS A 10 8.34 -7.36 10.23
CA CYS A 10 9.39 -6.50 9.68
C CYS A 10 9.48 -5.27 10.59
N GLY A 11 10.69 -4.70 10.72
CA GLY A 11 10.94 -3.47 11.48
C GLY A 11 10.13 -2.30 10.94
N ALA A 12 8.87 -2.20 11.37
CA ALA A 12 8.05 -1.03 11.17
C ALA A 12 8.49 0.02 12.18
N LEU A 13 8.75 1.24 11.70
CA LEU A 13 8.38 2.42 12.47
C LEU A 13 6.98 2.14 13.03
N VAL A 14 6.89 1.93 14.34
CA VAL A 14 5.61 1.78 15.02
C VAL A 14 4.92 3.13 14.89
N THR A 15 4.17 3.34 13.81
CA THR A 15 3.05 4.27 13.85
C THR A 15 2.05 3.61 14.77
N VAL A 16 2.20 3.89 16.08
CA VAL A 16 1.16 3.68 17.06
C VAL A 16 -0.04 4.39 16.48
N GLN A 17 -1.06 3.63 16.08
CA GLN A 17 -2.37 4.21 15.82
C GLN A 17 -2.81 4.78 17.17
N VAL A 18 -2.61 6.10 17.36
CA VAL A 18 -2.91 6.78 18.61
C VAL A 18 -4.41 6.68 18.79
N ARG A 19 -4.83 5.83 19.72
CA ARG A 19 -6.21 5.81 20.21
C ARG A 19 -6.54 7.23 20.66
N GLY A 20 -7.61 7.83 20.12
CA GLY A 20 -8.03 9.14 20.59
C GLY A 20 -8.33 9.13 22.09
N ALA A 21 -7.72 10.07 22.81
CA ALA A 21 -7.89 10.25 24.25
C ALA A 21 -9.35 10.49 24.67
N ASN A 22 -9.73 10.00 25.86
CA ASN A 22 -10.96 10.37 26.56
C ASN A 22 -10.72 11.63 27.40
N ILE A 23 -11.35 12.74 27.02
CA ILE A 23 -11.07 14.10 27.51
C ILE A 23 -12.26 14.64 28.30
N ALA A 24 -11.99 15.17 29.51
CA ALA A 24 -12.95 16.01 30.24
C ALA A 24 -12.72 17.50 29.91
N TRP A 25 -13.71 18.17 29.33
CA TRP A 25 -13.69 19.59 28.98
C TRP A 25 -14.43 20.43 30.03
N ILE A 26 -13.70 21.15 30.87
CA ILE A 26 -14.26 21.96 31.96
C ILE A 26 -14.65 23.35 31.45
N SER A 27 -15.92 23.74 31.61
CA SER A 27 -16.48 24.97 31.02
C SER A 27 -17.68 25.51 31.82
N PHE A 28 -18.17 26.73 31.52
CA PHE A 28 -19.49 27.23 31.94
C PHE A 28 -20.63 26.42 31.33
N HIS A 29 -20.38 25.75 30.21
CA HIS A 29 -21.41 25.19 29.34
C HIS A 29 -21.58 23.67 29.51
N PRO A 30 -22.77 23.17 29.86
CA PRO A 30 -23.02 21.76 30.11
C PRO A 30 -22.97 20.88 28.85
N ALA A 31 -23.22 21.43 27.66
CA ALA A 31 -23.13 20.73 26.38
C ALA A 31 -22.75 21.70 25.25
N ASP A 32 -22.28 21.17 24.12
CA ASP A 32 -21.87 21.96 22.96
C ASP A 32 -23.00 22.81 22.37
N ASN A 33 -24.22 22.25 22.35
CA ASN A 33 -25.44 22.91 21.90
C ASN A 33 -26.26 23.52 23.05
N SER A 34 -25.66 23.64 24.24
CA SER A 34 -26.33 24.18 25.44
C SER A 34 -25.44 25.25 26.09
N PRO A 35 -25.39 26.47 25.52
CA PRO A 35 -24.70 27.58 26.15
C PRO A 35 -25.32 27.89 27.52
N SER A 36 -24.54 28.51 28.40
CA SER A 36 -25.01 28.92 29.72
C SER A 36 -25.99 30.08 29.57
N ALA A 37 -26.75 30.38 30.63
CA ALA A 37 -27.80 31.40 30.58
C ALA A 37 -27.28 32.78 30.15
N GLY A 38 -26.08 33.19 30.60
CA GLY A 38 -25.46 34.46 30.22
C GLY A 38 -25.04 34.51 28.75
N ALA A 39 -24.57 33.39 28.18
CA ALA A 39 -24.23 33.31 26.77
C ALA A 39 -25.47 33.24 25.87
N ALA A 40 -26.46 32.43 26.25
CA ALA A 40 -27.74 32.32 25.54
C ALA A 40 -28.48 33.67 25.52
N GLY A 41 -28.44 34.42 26.63
CA GLY A 41 -29.03 35.76 26.73
C GLY A 41 -28.42 36.80 25.78
N LEU A 42 -27.22 36.54 25.25
CA LEU A 42 -26.54 37.39 24.27
C LEU A 42 -26.61 36.85 22.83
N GLY A 43 -27.35 35.75 22.61
CA GLY A 43 -27.64 35.21 21.28
C GLY A 43 -26.82 33.99 20.86
N PHE A 44 -26.02 33.41 21.75
CA PHE A 44 -25.34 32.13 21.45
C PHE A 44 -26.36 30.98 21.44
N THR A 45 -26.32 30.17 20.38
CA THR A 45 -27.09 28.91 20.25
C THR A 45 -26.25 27.67 20.59
N ASN A 46 -24.93 27.79 20.47
CA ASN A 46 -23.94 26.80 20.91
C ASN A 46 -23.00 27.45 21.94
N ALA A 47 -22.30 26.63 22.72
CA ALA A 47 -21.26 27.11 23.62
C ALA A 47 -20.16 27.88 22.85
N PRO A 48 -19.72 29.07 23.30
CA PRO A 48 -18.63 29.85 22.70
C PRO A 48 -17.35 29.06 22.38
N ASP A 49 -16.96 28.15 23.26
CA ASP A 49 -15.76 27.30 23.16
C ASP A 49 -16.02 25.93 22.51
N GLU A 50 -17.23 25.69 21.99
CA GLU A 50 -17.59 24.48 21.26
C GLU A 50 -16.66 24.15 20.08
N PRO A 51 -16.15 25.11 19.28
CA PRO A 51 -15.30 24.76 18.16
C PRO A 51 -13.98 24.06 18.56
N TYR A 52 -13.46 24.30 19.76
CA TYR A 52 -12.33 23.52 20.29
C TYR A 52 -12.71 22.05 20.49
N THR A 53 -13.86 21.78 21.11
CA THR A 53 -14.32 20.41 21.31
C THR A 53 -14.70 19.72 19.99
N ARG A 54 -15.18 20.47 18.99
CA ARG A 54 -15.37 19.98 17.63
C ARG A 54 -14.05 19.56 17.00
N LEU A 55 -13.01 20.39 17.11
CA LEU A 55 -11.67 20.08 16.60
C LEU A 55 -11.11 18.80 17.22
N LEU A 56 -11.27 18.61 18.54
CA LEU A 56 -10.84 17.40 19.24
C LEU A 56 -11.57 16.15 18.74
N ARG A 57 -12.90 16.22 18.62
CA ARG A 57 -13.69 15.07 18.12
C ARG A 57 -13.39 14.75 16.66
N ALA A 58 -13.16 15.76 15.83
CA ALA A 58 -12.73 15.57 14.44
C ALA A 58 -11.38 14.83 14.32
N ASN A 59 -10.56 14.88 15.38
CA ASN A 59 -9.28 14.18 15.47
C ASN A 59 -9.35 12.90 16.33
N GLY A 60 -10.54 12.31 16.46
CA GLY A 60 -10.73 10.98 17.04
C GLY A 60 -10.82 10.94 18.57
N HIS A 61 -10.71 12.07 19.26
CA HIS A 61 -10.86 12.13 20.71
C HIS A 61 -12.32 12.03 21.16
N THR A 62 -12.55 11.41 22.31
CA THR A 62 -13.85 11.46 23.00
C THR A 62 -13.85 12.65 23.96
N VAL A 63 -14.87 13.51 23.90
CA VAL A 63 -14.93 14.73 24.73
C VAL A 63 -16.22 14.77 25.53
N THR A 64 -16.08 14.75 26.86
CA THR A 64 -17.17 14.94 27.83
C THR A 64 -17.08 16.34 28.41
N ARG A 65 -18.12 17.16 28.24
CA ARG A 65 -18.20 18.47 28.87
C ARG A 65 -18.60 18.35 30.33
N VAL A 66 -17.96 19.13 31.17
CA VAL A 66 -18.19 19.16 32.61
C VAL A 66 -18.34 20.62 33.03
N VAL A 67 -19.46 20.94 33.65
CA VAL A 67 -19.65 22.27 34.24
C VAL A 67 -18.65 22.41 35.40
N THR A 68 -17.88 23.49 35.39
CA THR A 68 -16.90 23.77 36.44
C THR A 68 -17.52 23.80 37.85
N PHE A 69 -16.74 23.40 38.85
CA PHE A 69 -17.18 23.19 40.23
C PHE A 69 -16.74 24.36 41.11
N ASP A 70 -17.68 25.02 41.78
CA ASP A 70 -17.37 25.88 42.93
C ASP A 70 -17.07 24.97 44.13
N ASN A 71 -15.92 25.13 44.80
CA ASN A 71 -15.44 24.26 45.88
C ASN A 71 -15.20 22.78 45.48
N ALA A 72 -14.33 22.52 44.49
CA ALA A 72 -13.97 21.16 44.08
C ALA A 72 -13.54 20.25 45.25
N THR A 73 -14.05 19.01 45.29
CA THR A 73 -13.87 18.06 46.41
C THR A 73 -13.04 16.81 45.99
N PRO A 74 -12.64 15.93 46.94
CA PRO A 74 -12.01 14.66 46.59
C PRO A 74 -12.85 13.76 45.66
N GLU A 75 -14.17 13.84 45.72
CA GLU A 75 -15.06 13.12 44.80
C GLU A 75 -14.93 13.66 43.37
N THR A 76 -14.83 14.99 43.21
CA THR A 76 -14.52 15.62 41.92
C THR A 76 -13.18 15.13 41.37
N VAL A 77 -12.17 15.02 42.23
CA VAL A 77 -10.85 14.47 41.88
C VAL A 77 -10.96 13.00 41.45
N GLY A 78 -11.74 12.19 42.16
CA GLY A 78 -12.00 10.79 41.82
C GLY A 78 -12.71 10.61 40.48
N PHE A 79 -13.70 11.47 40.17
CA PHE A 79 -14.40 11.48 38.88
C PHE A 79 -13.47 11.87 37.72
N LEU A 80 -12.72 12.97 37.87
CA LEU A 80 -11.86 13.48 36.81
C LEU A 80 -10.62 12.60 36.55
N ASN A 81 -10.14 11.85 37.55
CA ASN A 81 -9.04 10.90 37.37
C ASN A 81 -9.42 9.66 36.53
N GLN A 82 -10.66 9.54 36.06
CA GLN A 82 -11.09 8.47 35.14
C GLN A 82 -10.81 8.80 33.67
N TYR A 83 -10.44 10.05 33.37
CA TYR A 83 -10.16 10.52 32.01
C TYR A 83 -8.67 10.44 31.68
N ASP A 84 -8.33 10.39 30.39
CA ASP A 84 -6.94 10.40 29.93
C ASP A 84 -6.33 11.81 30.01
N LEU A 85 -7.18 12.84 29.87
CA LEU A 85 -6.79 14.25 29.93
C LEU A 85 -7.96 15.12 30.43
N VAL A 86 -7.65 16.12 31.26
CA VAL A 86 -8.60 17.17 31.64
C VAL A 86 -8.18 18.48 30.99
N ILE A 87 -9.08 19.19 30.33
CA ILE A 87 -8.82 20.51 29.75
C ILE A 87 -9.72 21.54 30.43
N ILE A 88 -9.11 22.51 31.10
CA ILE A 88 -9.78 23.67 31.68
C ILE A 88 -9.89 24.74 30.60
N SER A 89 -11.11 24.92 30.06
CA SER A 89 -11.41 25.94 29.08
C SER A 89 -11.10 27.34 29.62
N ARG A 90 -10.92 28.30 28.72
CA ARG A 90 -10.95 29.72 29.08
C ARG A 90 -12.33 30.13 29.62
N SER A 91 -13.38 29.47 29.15
CA SER A 91 -14.77 29.74 29.51
C SER A 91 -15.10 29.15 30.88
N VAL A 92 -14.42 29.62 31.93
CA VAL A 92 -14.64 29.22 33.33
C VAL A 92 -14.60 30.45 34.26
N PRO A 93 -15.33 30.42 35.39
CA PRO A 93 -15.25 31.46 36.39
C PRO A 93 -13.96 31.30 37.18
N SER A 94 -13.06 32.27 37.07
CA SER A 94 -11.76 32.17 37.75
C SER A 94 -11.90 32.03 39.28
N ALA A 95 -13.01 32.46 39.88
CA ALA A 95 -13.25 32.33 41.33
C ALA A 95 -13.30 30.87 41.83
N HIS A 96 -13.63 29.89 40.98
CA HIS A 96 -13.68 28.46 41.34
C HIS A 96 -12.30 27.80 41.54
N TYR A 97 -11.25 28.61 41.54
CA TYR A 97 -9.85 28.19 41.60
C TYR A 97 -9.07 29.04 42.61
N GLU A 98 -9.76 29.73 43.52
CA GLU A 98 -9.20 30.78 44.37
C GLU A 98 -8.76 30.27 45.75
N THR A 99 -9.55 29.39 46.34
CA THR A 99 -9.34 28.97 47.73
C THR A 99 -8.25 27.89 47.85
N ALA A 100 -7.72 27.70 49.06
CA ALA A 100 -6.74 26.64 49.32
C ALA A 100 -7.32 25.22 49.11
N THR A 101 -8.61 25.04 49.40
CA THR A 101 -9.31 23.76 49.20
C THR A 101 -9.46 23.43 47.72
N GLU A 102 -9.89 24.40 46.91
CA GLU A 102 -10.00 24.22 45.45
C GLU A 102 -8.64 23.96 44.81
N ASN A 103 -7.62 24.70 45.23
CA ASN A 103 -6.24 24.46 44.82
C ASN A 103 -5.79 23.02 45.12
N ALA A 104 -6.03 22.53 46.33
CA ALA A 104 -5.67 21.16 46.70
C ALA A 104 -6.39 20.10 45.83
N ALA A 105 -7.65 20.33 45.47
CA ALA A 105 -8.40 19.43 44.59
C ALA A 105 -7.86 19.42 43.14
N TRP A 106 -7.76 20.59 42.50
CA TRP A 106 -7.27 20.69 41.12
C TRP A 106 -5.81 20.25 40.96
N HIS A 107 -4.96 20.57 41.92
CA HIS A 107 -3.57 20.11 41.94
C HIS A 107 -3.45 18.63 42.34
N GLY A 108 -4.45 18.06 43.01
CA GLY A 108 -4.54 16.65 43.39
C GLY A 108 -4.90 15.67 42.27
N LEU A 109 -5.24 16.14 41.07
CA LEU A 109 -5.48 15.29 39.90
C LEU A 109 -4.18 14.58 39.47
N ARG A 110 -4.22 13.25 39.39
CA ARG A 110 -3.09 12.40 38.97
C ARG A 110 -2.97 12.34 37.45
N VAL A 111 -4.09 12.55 36.77
CA VAL A 111 -4.16 12.64 35.31
C VAL A 111 -3.57 13.98 34.83
N PRO A 112 -3.08 14.05 33.58
CA PRO A 112 -2.64 15.28 32.94
C PRO A 112 -3.76 16.35 32.88
N VAL A 113 -3.41 17.63 33.04
CA VAL A 113 -4.36 18.76 32.89
C VAL A 113 -3.79 19.86 31.99
N MET A 114 -4.59 20.32 31.02
CA MET A 114 -4.31 21.51 30.21
C MET A 114 -5.17 22.70 30.64
N ILE A 115 -4.62 23.93 30.58
CA ILE A 115 -5.29 25.15 31.03
C ILE A 115 -5.23 26.21 29.94
N LEU A 116 -6.40 26.68 29.48
CA LEU A 116 -6.49 27.62 28.36
C LEU A 116 -6.67 29.09 28.78
N GLY A 117 -7.09 29.36 30.02
CA GLY A 117 -7.40 30.70 30.50
C GLY A 117 -6.34 31.32 31.42
N GLY A 118 -5.81 32.50 31.06
CA GLY A 118 -4.79 33.20 31.86
C GLY A 118 -5.26 33.68 33.24
N TYR A 119 -6.55 33.96 33.41
CA TYR A 119 -7.10 34.44 34.69
C TYR A 119 -7.00 33.41 35.82
N VAL A 120 -6.97 32.12 35.47
CA VAL A 120 -6.87 31.00 36.40
C VAL A 120 -5.42 30.81 36.90
N LEU A 121 -4.42 31.35 36.20
CA LEU A 121 -3.00 31.14 36.49
C LEU A 121 -2.45 32.00 37.63
N ARG A 122 -3.13 33.10 37.95
CA ARG A 122 -2.68 34.13 38.90
C ARG A 122 -2.36 33.54 40.29
N ASN A 123 -1.51 34.23 41.04
CA ASN A 123 -1.10 33.79 42.38
C ASN A 123 -2.26 33.68 43.39
N ASN A 124 -3.33 34.45 43.22
CA ASN A 124 -4.55 34.33 44.02
C ASN A 124 -5.57 33.35 43.41
N ARG A 125 -5.13 32.49 42.49
CA ARG A 125 -5.90 31.42 41.82
C ARG A 125 -5.12 30.10 41.88
N LEU A 126 -4.89 29.42 40.75
CA LEU A 126 -4.10 28.19 40.70
C LEU A 126 -2.59 28.40 40.90
N GLY A 127 -2.10 29.64 40.77
CA GLY A 127 -0.73 30.00 41.13
C GLY A 127 0.36 29.46 40.22
N PHE A 128 0.10 29.34 38.91
CA PHE A 128 1.11 29.05 37.89
C PHE A 128 2.05 30.24 37.62
N THR A 129 1.65 31.43 38.04
CA THR A 129 2.47 32.66 38.01
C THR A 129 2.48 33.32 39.38
N THR A 130 3.53 34.09 39.70
CA THR A 130 3.72 34.70 41.02
C THR A 130 2.93 35.99 41.26
N GLY A 131 2.25 36.54 40.25
CA GLY A 131 1.48 37.78 40.35
C GLY A 131 0.08 37.73 39.71
N THR A 132 -0.47 38.92 39.44
CA THR A 132 -1.84 39.12 38.94
C THR A 132 -1.95 39.99 37.67
N THR A 133 -0.82 40.39 37.07
CA THR A 133 -0.73 41.24 35.88
C THR A 133 -1.21 40.49 34.65
N ILE A 134 -2.25 40.98 33.98
CA ILE A 134 -2.91 40.25 32.88
C ILE A 134 -3.33 41.15 31.70
N PRO A 135 -2.39 41.61 30.85
CA PRO A 135 -2.75 42.25 29.59
C PRO A 135 -3.51 41.28 28.67
N ASP A 136 -4.35 41.85 27.80
CA ASP A 136 -4.93 41.11 26.67
C ASP A 136 -4.11 41.41 25.42
N THR A 137 -3.93 40.41 24.56
CA THR A 137 -3.33 40.63 23.23
C THR A 137 -4.21 41.56 22.39
N ALA A 138 -3.60 42.28 21.46
CA ALA A 138 -4.28 43.22 20.57
C ALA A 138 -3.99 42.98 19.08
N SER A 139 -3.13 42.01 18.77
CA SER A 139 -2.71 41.68 17.41
C SER A 139 -3.70 40.74 16.69
N TYR A 140 -4.03 41.06 15.43
CA TYR A 140 -4.83 40.19 14.55
C TYR A 140 -4.01 39.01 14.00
N ASP A 141 -2.70 39.20 13.80
CA ASP A 141 -1.77 38.14 13.43
C ASP A 141 -0.85 37.83 14.62
N LEU A 142 -1.41 37.31 15.71
CA LEU A 142 -0.62 37.01 16.91
C LEU A 142 0.34 35.85 16.62
N ARG A 143 1.64 36.11 16.61
CA ARG A 143 2.72 35.11 16.48
C ARG A 143 3.37 34.80 17.82
N LEU A 144 3.92 33.59 17.95
CA LEU A 144 4.61 33.11 19.16
C LEU A 144 6.11 33.08 18.95
N ARG A 145 6.89 33.45 19.97
CA ARG A 145 8.33 33.17 20.04
C ARG A 145 8.55 31.89 20.83
N VAL A 146 9.05 30.86 20.17
CA VAL A 146 9.29 29.54 20.73
C VAL A 146 10.64 29.52 21.45
N LEU A 147 10.63 29.12 22.72
CA LEU A 147 11.83 29.07 23.55
C LEU A 147 12.47 27.67 23.55
N GLN A 148 11.69 26.64 23.22
CA GLN A 148 12.14 25.24 23.14
C GLN A 148 11.70 24.59 21.83
N PRO A 149 12.34 24.91 20.69
CA PRO A 149 11.89 24.48 19.36
C PRO A 149 11.96 22.96 19.14
N THR A 150 12.76 22.24 19.93
CA THR A 150 12.87 20.76 19.87
C THR A 150 11.79 20.04 20.68
N HIS A 151 10.93 20.77 21.42
CA HIS A 151 9.87 20.15 22.20
C HIS A 151 8.83 19.53 21.24
N PRO A 152 8.33 18.29 21.50
CA PRO A 152 7.47 17.56 20.55
C PRO A 152 6.22 18.31 20.09
N ILE A 153 5.72 19.26 20.91
CA ILE A 153 4.52 20.03 20.55
C ILE A 153 4.75 20.97 19.35
N PHE A 154 6.00 21.35 19.05
CA PHE A 154 6.34 22.22 17.91
C PHE A 154 6.70 21.43 16.63
N ASN A 155 6.55 20.10 16.63
CA ASN A 155 6.75 19.31 15.41
C ASN A 155 5.80 19.79 14.30
N GLY A 156 6.37 20.09 13.13
CA GLY A 156 5.63 20.61 11.98
C GLY A 156 5.33 22.11 12.03
N VAL A 157 5.91 22.86 12.98
CA VAL A 157 5.74 24.32 13.06
C VAL A 157 6.95 25.04 12.47
N ASN A 158 6.72 25.86 11.45
CA ASN A 158 7.76 26.66 10.82
C ASN A 158 8.12 27.87 11.69
N LEU A 159 9.41 28.01 11.98
CA LEU A 159 9.98 29.09 12.78
C LEU A 159 10.94 29.93 11.93
N ASP A 160 10.94 31.24 12.14
CA ASP A 160 11.93 32.14 11.57
C ASP A 160 13.29 32.05 12.30
N ALA A 161 14.26 32.83 11.84
CA ALA A 161 15.61 32.85 12.42
C ALA A 161 15.66 33.29 13.90
N ASN A 162 14.60 33.90 14.42
CA ASN A 162 14.47 34.33 15.81
C ASN A 162 13.57 33.38 16.64
N ASN A 163 13.26 32.21 16.10
CA ASN A 163 12.31 31.23 16.63
C ASN A 163 10.88 31.77 16.78
N VAL A 164 10.49 32.78 16.00
CA VAL A 164 9.10 33.26 15.95
C VAL A 164 8.33 32.45 14.91
N THR A 165 7.09 32.08 15.20
CA THR A 165 6.24 31.35 14.25
C THR A 165 6.03 32.17 12.99
N VAL A 166 6.29 31.55 11.83
CA VAL A 166 6.11 32.22 10.52
C VAL A 166 4.63 32.55 10.30
N ASP A 167 3.77 31.57 10.58
CA ASP A 167 2.31 31.73 10.52
C ASP A 167 1.74 32.24 11.85
N PRO A 168 0.60 32.96 11.82
CA PRO A 168 -0.07 33.40 13.04
C PRO A 168 -0.59 32.19 13.84
N TYR A 169 -0.64 32.36 15.15
CA TYR A 169 -1.17 31.42 16.13
C TYR A 169 -2.65 31.69 16.45
N ALA A 170 -3.01 32.97 16.62
CA ALA A 170 -4.37 33.38 16.95
C ALA A 170 -4.69 34.77 16.37
N THR A 171 -5.98 35.09 16.30
CA THR A 171 -6.51 36.39 15.83
C THR A 171 -7.51 36.99 16.82
N ILE A 172 -7.72 38.30 16.75
CA ILE A 172 -8.87 38.94 17.40
C ILE A 172 -10.15 38.48 16.69
N VAL A 173 -11.11 37.99 17.47
CA VAL A 173 -12.39 37.45 16.97
C VAL A 173 -13.47 38.53 16.97
N GLU A 174 -14.29 38.54 15.93
CA GLU A 174 -15.53 39.30 15.88
C GLU A 174 -16.72 38.33 15.93
N TRP A 175 -17.68 38.60 16.82
CA TRP A 175 -18.90 37.80 16.90
C TRP A 175 -20.12 38.71 16.95
N ASN A 176 -21.07 38.46 16.03
CA ASN A 176 -22.31 39.22 15.88
C ASN A 176 -22.09 40.75 15.78
N GLY A 177 -21.08 41.18 15.04
CA GLY A 177 -20.73 42.60 14.88
C GLY A 177 -19.96 43.21 16.06
N VAL A 178 -19.59 42.41 17.08
CA VAL A 178 -18.86 42.87 18.27
C VAL A 178 -17.47 42.28 18.31
N ILE A 179 -16.47 43.15 18.19
CA ILE A 179 -15.06 42.80 18.35
C ILE A 179 -14.80 42.37 19.79
N GLN A 180 -14.28 41.17 19.96
CA GLN A 180 -13.88 40.62 21.24
C GLN A 180 -12.48 41.11 21.62
N ARG A 181 -12.11 40.92 22.88
CA ARG A 181 -10.74 41.18 23.34
C ARG A 181 -9.86 39.95 23.05
N GLY A 182 -8.56 40.15 22.91
CA GLY A 182 -7.62 39.06 22.64
C GLY A 182 -7.40 38.12 23.81
N ILE A 183 -6.36 37.31 23.72
CA ILE A 183 -6.00 36.33 24.74
C ILE A 183 -5.48 37.07 25.98
N SER A 184 -6.06 36.78 27.15
CA SER A 184 -5.54 37.29 28.43
C SER A 184 -4.29 36.53 28.84
N VAL A 185 -3.16 37.21 28.88
CA VAL A 185 -1.83 36.65 29.14
C VAL A 185 -1.33 37.12 30.49
N ASN A 186 -0.96 36.21 31.39
CA ASN A 186 -0.29 36.61 32.61
C ASN A 186 1.21 36.82 32.33
N THR A 187 1.70 38.04 32.58
CA THR A 187 3.07 38.44 32.28
C THR A 187 4.01 38.40 33.48
N ASP A 188 3.51 38.01 34.66
CA ASP A 188 4.34 37.84 35.84
C ASP A 188 5.18 36.55 35.76
N PRO A 189 6.27 36.44 36.54
CA PRO A 189 7.12 35.25 36.55
C PRO A 189 6.36 33.94 36.81
N VAL A 190 6.77 32.86 36.14
CA VAL A 190 6.24 31.52 36.38
C VAL A 190 6.64 31.01 37.77
N ALA A 191 5.71 30.31 38.43
CA ALA A 191 5.93 29.69 39.73
C ALA A 191 6.33 28.21 39.60
N GLY A 192 6.76 27.57 40.69
CA GLY A 192 6.90 26.10 40.76
C GLY A 192 7.90 25.48 39.80
N ASN A 193 8.90 26.24 39.33
CA ASN A 193 9.89 25.82 38.33
C ASN A 193 9.27 25.34 37.00
N GLY A 194 8.16 25.95 36.59
CA GLY A 194 7.57 25.71 35.27
C GLY A 194 8.54 26.04 34.14
N THR A 195 8.48 25.25 33.09
CA THR A 195 9.25 25.47 31.86
C THR A 195 8.39 26.24 30.87
N VAL A 196 8.80 27.45 30.50
CA VAL A 196 8.12 28.25 29.46
C VAL A 196 8.55 27.75 28.09
N LEU A 197 7.59 27.29 27.29
CA LEU A 197 7.82 26.71 25.97
C LEU A 197 7.66 27.75 24.85
N ALA A 198 6.69 28.67 24.98
CA ALA A 198 6.50 29.76 24.04
C ALA A 198 5.90 31.01 24.71
N VAL A 199 6.26 32.18 24.21
CA VAL A 199 5.77 33.50 24.65
C VAL A 199 5.14 34.26 23.49
N VAL A 200 4.40 35.34 23.78
CA VAL A 200 3.95 36.28 22.75
C VAL A 200 5.16 36.85 22.01
N GLY A 201 5.22 36.60 20.70
CA GLY A 201 6.34 36.98 19.83
C GLY A 201 6.04 38.17 18.92
N THR A 202 4.83 38.72 18.95
CA THR A 202 4.45 39.87 18.12
C THR A 202 4.94 41.16 18.76
N GLU A 203 5.98 41.75 18.19
CA GLU A 203 6.57 42.99 18.71
C GLU A 203 5.53 44.13 18.70
N GLY A 204 5.45 44.88 19.80
CA GLY A 204 4.47 45.95 19.99
C GLY A 204 3.11 45.50 20.54
N ASP A 205 2.86 44.20 20.69
CA ASP A 205 1.65 43.71 21.37
C ASP A 205 1.70 44.02 22.88
N PRO A 206 0.58 44.42 23.52
CA PRO A 206 0.55 44.71 24.96
C PRO A 206 1.00 43.56 25.87
N ALA A 207 0.93 42.32 25.38
CA ALA A 207 1.37 41.13 26.09
C ALA A 207 2.72 40.58 25.61
N TYR A 208 3.49 41.35 24.82
CA TYR A 208 4.78 40.91 24.26
C TYR A 208 5.71 40.32 25.33
N GLY A 209 6.23 39.12 25.07
CA GLY A 209 7.08 38.37 26.00
C GLY A 209 6.35 37.61 27.11
N GLY A 210 5.02 37.75 27.24
CA GLY A 210 4.22 36.97 28.18
C GLY A 210 4.08 35.50 27.78
N MET A 211 3.99 34.59 28.76
CA MET A 211 3.87 33.14 28.52
C MET A 211 2.54 32.79 27.86
N ILE A 212 2.61 32.10 26.72
CA ILE A 212 1.44 31.49 26.06
C ILE A 212 1.44 29.98 26.32
N ILE A 213 2.60 29.33 26.28
CA ILE A 213 2.73 27.89 26.52
C ILE A 213 3.77 27.63 27.61
N GLY A 214 3.40 26.86 28.64
CA GLY A 214 4.31 26.44 29.69
C GLY A 214 3.94 25.07 30.27
N GLU A 215 4.92 24.35 30.80
CA GLU A 215 4.74 22.99 31.32
C GLU A 215 5.30 22.83 32.74
N TRP A 216 4.60 22.05 33.57
CA TRP A 216 5.00 21.64 34.91
C TRP A 216 4.90 20.13 35.07
N GLU A 217 5.94 19.55 35.65
CA GLU A 217 5.97 18.14 36.00
C GLU A 217 5.30 17.86 37.36
N LYS A 218 4.94 16.59 37.57
CA LYS A 218 4.43 16.12 38.87
C LYS A 218 5.42 16.50 39.99
N GLY A 219 4.90 16.99 41.10
CA GLY A 219 5.70 17.40 42.27
C GLY A 219 6.05 18.88 42.33
N ALA A 220 5.72 19.69 41.31
CA ALA A 220 5.89 21.14 41.40
C ALA A 220 4.96 21.75 42.46
N VAL A 221 5.43 22.81 43.12
CA VAL A 221 4.72 23.54 44.19
C VAL A 221 4.26 24.89 43.65
N MET A 222 2.95 25.14 43.66
CA MET A 222 2.34 26.31 43.03
C MET A 222 2.29 27.52 43.97
N ALA A 223 2.30 28.74 43.43
CA ALA A 223 2.23 30.00 44.21
C ALA A 223 0.80 30.38 44.66
N GLY A 224 -0.14 29.45 44.52
CA GLY A 224 -1.56 29.61 44.81
C GLY A 224 -1.86 29.55 46.30
N ALA A 225 -3.12 29.75 46.68
CA ALA A 225 -3.54 29.59 48.07
C ALA A 225 -3.19 28.18 48.58
N GLY A 226 -2.43 28.11 49.68
CA GLY A 226 -2.05 26.84 50.33
C GLY A 226 -0.81 26.14 49.77
N ASN A 227 -0.10 26.70 48.76
CA ASN A 227 1.13 26.14 48.18
C ASN A 227 1.02 24.64 47.81
N ALA A 228 -0.06 24.26 47.14
CA ALA A 228 -0.33 22.86 46.83
C ALA A 228 0.69 22.29 45.81
N THR A 229 0.94 20.98 45.94
CA THR A 229 1.86 20.21 45.08
C THR A 229 1.08 19.45 44.00
N LEU A 230 1.58 19.45 42.76
CA LEU A 230 0.95 18.75 41.64
C LEU A 230 1.06 17.23 41.78
N ALA A 231 -0.06 16.52 41.69
CA ALA A 231 -0.12 15.05 41.71
C ALA A 231 0.10 14.41 40.31
N GLY A 232 0.06 15.21 39.25
CA GLY A 232 0.29 14.83 37.85
C GLY A 232 0.78 16.03 37.02
N PRO A 233 1.14 15.84 35.73
CA PRO A 233 1.69 16.89 34.88
C PRO A 233 0.65 17.95 34.47
N ARG A 234 1.10 19.18 34.20
CA ARG A 234 0.25 20.32 33.82
C ARG A 234 0.83 21.08 32.64
N MET A 235 -0.04 21.52 31.73
CA MET A 235 0.35 22.40 30.64
C MET A 235 -0.58 23.62 30.56
N VAL A 236 0.01 24.80 30.53
CA VAL A 236 -0.67 26.05 30.16
C VAL A 236 -0.57 26.17 28.65
N PHE A 237 -1.69 26.44 27.99
CA PHE A 237 -1.79 26.69 26.55
C PHE A 237 -2.83 27.78 26.32
N LEU A 238 -2.41 29.05 26.40
CA LEU A 238 -3.35 30.18 26.41
C LEU A 238 -3.96 30.41 25.03
N THR A 239 -5.29 30.39 24.98
CA THR A 239 -6.10 30.58 23.76
C THR A 239 -7.55 30.87 24.13
N GLY A 240 -8.34 31.31 23.17
CA GLY A 240 -9.72 31.73 23.33
C GLY A 240 -9.83 33.23 23.58
N SER A 241 -10.78 33.87 22.90
CA SER A 241 -11.00 35.31 23.04
C SER A 241 -11.56 35.67 24.41
N ARG A 242 -11.27 36.89 24.86
CA ARG A 242 -11.90 37.49 26.02
C ARG A 242 -13.17 38.23 25.63
N GLU A 243 -14.17 38.21 26.51
CA GLU A 243 -15.41 38.97 26.36
C GLU A 243 -15.16 40.46 26.06
N ALA A 244 -15.96 41.03 25.16
CA ALA A 244 -15.96 42.47 24.94
C ALA A 244 -16.29 43.22 26.24
N SER A 245 -15.77 44.45 26.37
CA SER A 245 -15.91 45.23 27.60
C SER A 245 -17.38 45.41 28.01
N GLY A 246 -17.71 45.02 29.23
CA GLY A 246 -19.07 45.12 29.79
C GLY A 246 -20.00 43.95 29.46
N GLN A 247 -19.53 42.92 28.75
CA GLN A 247 -20.28 41.68 28.50
C GLN A 247 -19.97 40.61 29.57
N SER A 248 -20.83 39.59 29.68
CA SER A 248 -20.64 38.51 30.65
C SER A 248 -19.40 37.68 30.32
N SER A 249 -18.65 37.23 31.34
CA SER A 249 -17.54 36.29 31.14
C SER A 249 -17.99 34.93 30.59
N GLU A 250 -19.28 34.62 30.67
CA GLU A 250 -19.86 33.39 30.11
C GLU A 250 -19.80 33.32 28.58
N ILE A 251 -19.52 34.43 27.87
CA ILE A 251 -19.28 34.40 26.41
C ILE A 251 -17.80 34.28 26.03
N ALA A 252 -16.89 34.28 27.01
CA ALA A 252 -15.45 34.16 26.75
C ALA A 252 -15.08 32.76 26.23
N GLY A 253 -13.92 32.65 25.60
CA GLY A 253 -13.42 31.38 25.05
C GLY A 253 -13.86 31.12 23.62
N ILE A 254 -14.30 32.14 22.87
CA ILE A 254 -14.56 31.98 21.44
C ILE A 254 -13.28 31.53 20.75
N TYR A 255 -13.41 30.57 19.84
CA TYR A 255 -12.31 30.00 19.08
C TYR A 255 -11.56 31.07 18.29
N ASP A 256 -10.26 31.24 18.61
CA ASP A 256 -9.41 32.31 18.08
C ASP A 256 -8.15 31.79 17.36
N LEU A 257 -7.94 30.48 17.34
CA LEU A 257 -6.79 29.86 16.69
C LEU A 257 -6.89 29.97 15.16
N VAL A 258 -5.79 30.37 14.54
CA VAL A 258 -5.60 30.45 13.08
C VAL A 258 -4.21 29.94 12.72
N GLY A 259 -3.92 29.77 11.42
CA GLY A 259 -2.59 29.36 10.96
C GLY A 259 -2.09 28.10 11.67
N ILE A 260 -1.00 28.22 12.42
CA ILE A 260 -0.39 27.10 13.18
C ILE A 260 -1.08 26.77 14.50
N GLY A 261 -2.02 27.60 14.96
CA GLY A 261 -2.73 27.46 16.22
C GLY A 261 -3.45 26.12 16.40
N PRO A 262 -4.30 25.68 15.45
CA PRO A 262 -5.01 24.40 15.55
C PRO A 262 -4.07 23.19 15.64
N GLN A 263 -2.98 23.20 14.86
CA GLN A 263 -1.96 22.13 14.87
C GLN A 263 -1.24 22.08 16.22
N LEU A 264 -0.80 23.24 16.75
CA LEU A 264 -0.15 23.32 18.06
C LEU A 264 -1.05 22.84 19.19
N PHE A 265 -2.34 23.16 19.14
CA PHE A 265 -3.31 22.72 20.14
C PHE A 265 -3.47 21.19 20.13
N LEU A 266 -3.57 20.57 18.95
CA LEU A 266 -3.65 19.11 18.83
C LEU A 266 -2.35 18.40 19.25
N ASN A 267 -1.20 18.96 18.87
CA ASN A 267 0.10 18.44 19.31
C ASN A 267 0.22 18.45 20.85
N ALA A 268 -0.19 19.54 21.50
CA ALA A 268 -0.21 19.67 22.94
C ALA A 268 -1.15 18.66 23.61
N VAL A 269 -2.35 18.46 23.06
CA VAL A 269 -3.33 17.48 23.56
C VAL A 269 -2.80 16.06 23.48
N ASN A 270 -2.22 15.67 22.34
CA ASN A 270 -1.65 14.33 22.16
C ASN A 270 -0.46 14.09 23.09
N TYR A 271 0.42 15.08 23.22
CA TYR A 271 1.55 15.02 24.12
C TYR A 271 1.13 14.86 25.59
N MET A 272 0.12 15.63 26.03
CA MET A 272 -0.36 15.54 27.41
C MET A 272 -1.13 14.25 27.67
N ALA A 273 -1.98 13.79 26.75
CA ALA A 273 -2.74 12.55 26.91
C ALA A 273 -1.84 11.30 27.02
N ALA A 274 -0.68 11.30 26.34
CA ALA A 274 0.29 10.23 26.44
C ALA A 274 0.92 10.08 27.84
N LYS A 275 0.76 11.07 28.73
CA LYS A 275 1.28 11.04 30.12
C LYS A 275 0.29 10.42 31.13
N ALA A 276 -0.84 9.85 30.70
CA ALA A 276 -1.83 9.23 31.59
C ALA A 276 -1.37 7.87 32.18
N PRO A 277 -1.68 7.56 33.46
CA PRO A 277 -1.38 6.25 34.05
C PRO A 277 -2.29 5.13 33.48
N PRO A 278 -1.81 3.87 33.33
CA PRO A 278 -2.60 2.78 32.76
C PRO A 278 -3.74 2.32 33.69
N PRO A 279 -4.86 1.81 33.13
CA PRO A 279 -5.97 1.28 33.92
C PRO A 279 -5.59 -0.04 34.66
N PRO A 280 -6.26 -0.38 35.77
CA PRO A 280 -6.03 -1.63 36.49
C PRO A 280 -6.35 -2.87 35.60
N PRO A 281 -5.58 -3.97 35.67
CA PRO A 281 -5.81 -5.15 34.83
C PRO A 281 -7.16 -5.84 35.07
N ASP A 282 -7.81 -6.29 33.99
CA ASP A 282 -9.05 -7.10 34.00
C ASP A 282 -8.85 -8.34 33.11
N LEU A 283 -8.57 -9.49 33.73
CA LEU A 283 -8.20 -10.72 33.02
C LEU A 283 -9.41 -11.60 32.70
N ALA A 284 -9.52 -12.06 31.46
CA ALA A 284 -10.58 -12.96 31.01
C ALA A 284 -10.04 -14.12 30.17
N MET A 285 -10.50 -15.34 30.45
CA MET A 285 -10.20 -16.52 29.65
C MET A 285 -10.92 -16.45 28.30
N VAL A 286 -10.17 -16.62 27.21
CA VAL A 286 -10.70 -16.69 25.84
C VAL A 286 -10.95 -18.13 25.41
N SER A 287 -9.96 -19.00 25.60
CA SER A 287 -10.04 -20.40 25.20
C SER A 287 -9.04 -21.26 25.98
N THR A 288 -9.38 -22.52 26.20
CA THR A 288 -8.48 -23.51 26.80
C THR A 288 -8.66 -24.88 26.15
N THR A 289 -7.56 -25.62 25.98
CA THR A 289 -7.60 -27.07 25.67
C THR A 289 -7.20 -27.93 26.86
N VAL A 290 -7.00 -27.32 28.04
CA VAL A 290 -6.68 -28.04 29.28
C VAL A 290 -7.92 -28.79 29.77
N ALA A 291 -7.88 -30.11 29.67
CA ALA A 291 -8.90 -31.05 30.10
C ALA A 291 -8.26 -32.44 30.32
N ASP A 292 -9.05 -33.42 30.79
CA ASP A 292 -8.62 -34.81 30.81
C ASP A 292 -8.35 -35.31 29.39
N VAL A 293 -7.19 -35.94 29.16
CA VAL A 293 -6.76 -36.41 27.85
C VAL A 293 -6.16 -37.82 27.93
N THR A 294 -6.35 -38.59 26.87
CA THR A 294 -5.57 -39.82 26.63
C THR A 294 -4.45 -39.49 25.65
N ALA A 295 -3.21 -39.58 26.12
CA ALA A 295 -2.01 -39.37 25.32
C ALA A 295 -1.31 -40.71 25.01
N VAL A 296 -0.43 -40.71 24.02
CA VAL A 296 0.33 -41.90 23.61
C VAL A 296 1.79 -41.71 23.98
N GLU A 297 2.41 -42.71 24.59
CA GLU A 297 3.82 -42.63 24.99
C GLU A 297 4.74 -42.38 23.79
N GLY A 298 5.66 -41.43 23.94
CA GLY A 298 6.57 -41.03 22.85
C GLY A 298 5.93 -40.14 21.77
N VAL A 299 4.68 -39.72 21.95
CA VAL A 299 3.97 -38.81 21.03
C VAL A 299 3.66 -37.49 21.71
N LEU A 300 3.94 -36.36 21.03
CA LEU A 300 3.74 -35.04 21.59
C LEU A 300 2.30 -34.81 22.08
N GLN A 301 2.17 -34.35 23.32
CA GLN A 301 0.92 -33.85 23.89
C GLN A 301 1.03 -32.33 24.08
N SER A 302 0.03 -31.58 23.62
CA SER A 302 -0.02 -30.12 23.70
C SER A 302 -1.27 -29.61 24.41
N PHE A 303 -1.11 -28.52 25.15
CA PHE A 303 -2.16 -27.79 25.84
C PHE A 303 -2.08 -26.30 25.52
N ARG A 304 -3.21 -25.61 25.55
CA ARG A 304 -3.33 -24.17 25.30
C ARG A 304 -4.20 -23.51 26.36
N PHE A 305 -3.78 -22.35 26.83
CA PHE A 305 -4.54 -21.48 27.71
C PHE A 305 -4.38 -20.03 27.24
N LEU A 306 -5.46 -19.43 26.74
CA LEU A 306 -5.44 -18.10 26.13
C LEU A 306 -6.26 -17.11 26.97
N VAL A 307 -5.63 -16.00 27.36
CA VAL A 307 -6.21 -14.98 28.24
C VAL A 307 -6.03 -13.60 27.62
N THR A 308 -7.03 -12.72 27.82
CA THR A 308 -7.00 -11.31 27.45
C THR A 308 -7.01 -10.40 28.67
N ASN A 309 -6.42 -9.21 28.54
CA ASN A 309 -6.62 -8.10 29.46
C ASN A 309 -7.65 -7.11 28.87
N ARG A 310 -8.89 -7.14 29.38
CA ARG A 310 -9.98 -6.27 28.93
C ARG A 310 -9.71 -4.79 29.19
N ALA A 311 -8.92 -4.47 30.22
CA ALA A 311 -8.50 -3.11 30.52
C ALA A 311 -7.63 -2.49 29.40
N LEU A 312 -7.06 -3.33 28.52
CA LEU A 312 -6.26 -2.93 27.37
C LEU A 312 -6.95 -3.38 26.06
N ALA A 313 -8.23 -3.04 25.90
CA ALA A 313 -9.00 -3.33 24.69
C ALA A 313 -9.01 -4.83 24.28
N ASN A 314 -9.03 -5.73 25.28
CA ASN A 314 -8.98 -7.18 25.10
C ASN A 314 -7.66 -7.68 24.45
N ALA A 315 -6.54 -7.01 24.69
CA ALA A 315 -5.23 -7.50 24.24
C ALA A 315 -4.91 -8.89 24.83
N LEU A 316 -4.37 -9.80 24.02
CA LEU A 316 -3.84 -11.08 24.48
C LEU A 316 -2.61 -10.88 25.35
N LEU A 317 -2.45 -11.70 26.38
CA LEU A 317 -1.25 -11.65 27.21
C LEU A 317 -0.04 -12.22 26.44
N GLY A 318 1.12 -11.58 26.61
CA GLY A 318 2.39 -12.02 26.04
C GLY A 318 3.01 -13.22 26.76
N SER A 319 4.08 -13.76 26.17
CA SER A 319 4.94 -14.74 26.83
C SER A 319 5.54 -14.16 28.12
N GLY A 320 5.59 -14.95 29.20
CA GLY A 320 6.02 -14.50 30.52
C GLY A 320 4.86 -14.18 31.48
N SER A 321 3.65 -13.96 30.96
CA SER A 321 2.44 -13.80 31.80
C SER A 321 1.83 -15.13 32.24
N TYR A 322 2.32 -16.26 31.71
CA TYR A 322 1.78 -17.59 32.01
C TYR A 322 2.77 -18.39 32.87
N GLN A 323 2.26 -19.40 33.58
CA GLN A 323 3.05 -20.40 34.27
C GLN A 323 2.29 -21.73 34.30
N TRP A 324 2.88 -22.77 33.74
CA TRP A 324 2.32 -24.13 33.75
C TRP A 324 2.72 -24.92 35.00
N TYR A 325 1.82 -25.79 35.44
CA TYR A 325 1.97 -26.64 36.63
C TYR A 325 1.67 -28.09 36.30
N ILE A 326 2.52 -29.00 36.78
CA ILE A 326 2.30 -30.45 36.75
C ILE A 326 2.35 -30.96 38.20
N ASN A 327 1.31 -31.68 38.63
CA ASN A 327 1.16 -32.16 40.01
C ASN A 327 1.42 -31.07 41.05
N ASP A 328 0.84 -29.89 40.82
CA ASP A 328 0.98 -28.70 41.67
C ASP A 328 2.41 -28.13 41.77
N GLN A 329 3.35 -28.61 40.96
CA GLN A 329 4.70 -28.08 40.83
C GLN A 329 4.83 -27.23 39.57
N ALA A 330 5.39 -26.02 39.70
CA ALA A 330 5.64 -25.16 38.57
C ALA A 330 6.66 -25.82 37.62
N VAL A 331 6.31 -25.91 36.34
CA VAL A 331 7.24 -26.38 35.31
C VAL A 331 8.22 -25.26 35.00
N PRO A 332 9.54 -25.44 35.21
CA PRO A 332 10.51 -24.37 34.99
C PRO A 332 10.44 -23.81 33.58
N ASN A 333 10.38 -22.47 33.47
CA ASN A 333 10.38 -21.72 32.21
C ASN A 333 9.21 -21.98 31.26
N ALA A 334 8.19 -22.75 31.65
CA ALA A 334 6.97 -22.93 30.87
C ALA A 334 6.03 -21.72 31.04
N THR A 335 6.33 -20.63 30.35
CA THR A 335 5.70 -19.31 30.51
C THR A 335 4.93 -18.81 29.29
N GLY A 336 4.73 -19.68 28.30
CA GLY A 336 3.90 -19.43 27.13
C GLY A 336 2.41 -19.75 27.35
N SER A 337 1.57 -19.25 26.44
CA SER A 337 0.14 -19.59 26.36
C SER A 337 -0.12 -21.02 25.87
N GLU A 338 0.92 -21.71 25.41
CA GLU A 338 0.90 -23.12 25.00
C GLU A 338 1.99 -23.87 25.76
N TYR A 339 1.71 -25.13 26.09
CA TYR A 339 2.68 -26.03 26.68
C TYR A 339 2.58 -27.43 26.07
N SER A 340 3.71 -27.96 25.65
CA SER A 340 3.81 -29.30 25.07
C SER A 340 4.93 -30.12 25.72
N PHE A 341 4.72 -31.43 25.82
CA PHE A 341 5.74 -32.37 26.25
C PHE A 341 5.50 -33.76 25.65
N ILE A 342 6.51 -34.64 25.75
CA ILE A 342 6.41 -36.03 25.33
C ILE A 342 6.11 -36.89 26.57
N PRO A 343 4.91 -37.46 26.72
CA PRO A 343 4.54 -38.26 27.88
C PRO A 343 5.16 -39.66 27.81
N SER A 344 5.31 -40.26 28.98
CA SER A 344 5.64 -41.68 29.16
C SER A 344 4.60 -42.38 30.02
N THR A 345 4.47 -43.70 29.88
CA THR A 345 3.53 -44.52 30.67
C THR A 345 3.76 -44.43 32.17
N VAL A 346 5.00 -44.18 32.63
CA VAL A 346 5.32 -43.94 34.05
C VAL A 346 4.76 -42.61 34.59
N GLN A 347 4.30 -41.73 33.68
CA GLN A 347 3.67 -40.44 33.97
C GLN A 347 2.15 -40.49 33.77
N SER A 348 1.54 -41.67 33.67
CA SER A 348 0.07 -41.76 33.59
C SER A 348 -0.58 -41.28 34.89
N GLY A 349 -1.59 -40.42 34.78
CA GLY A 349 -2.28 -39.78 35.91
C GLY A 349 -1.76 -38.40 36.32
N LEU A 350 -0.81 -37.80 35.57
CA LEU A 350 -0.35 -36.43 35.85
C LEU A 350 -1.49 -35.41 35.77
N ARG A 351 -1.54 -34.48 36.73
CA ARG A 351 -2.47 -33.34 36.74
C ARG A 351 -1.79 -32.10 36.19
N ILE A 352 -2.41 -31.42 35.22
CA ILE A 352 -1.86 -30.23 34.56
C ILE A 352 -2.83 -29.05 34.59
N TYR A 353 -2.32 -27.85 34.84
CA TYR A 353 -3.05 -26.58 34.70
C TYR A 353 -2.09 -25.40 34.44
N CYS A 354 -2.64 -24.25 34.06
CA CYS A 354 -1.90 -23.02 33.82
C CYS A 354 -2.47 -21.86 34.65
N ARG A 355 -1.59 -20.96 35.10
CA ARG A 355 -1.94 -19.67 35.71
C ARG A 355 -1.47 -18.55 34.80
N ALA A 356 -2.33 -17.56 34.56
CA ALA A 356 -1.96 -16.31 33.90
C ALA A 356 -2.02 -15.14 34.89
N THR A 357 -1.03 -14.23 34.84
CA THR A 357 -0.85 -13.14 35.80
C THR A 357 -0.45 -11.83 35.11
N VAL A 358 -1.07 -10.72 35.51
CA VAL A 358 -0.68 -9.34 35.14
C VAL A 358 -0.80 -8.45 36.39
N GLY A 359 0.34 -7.92 36.87
CA GLY A 359 0.38 -7.26 38.17
C GLY A 359 -0.11 -8.21 39.27
N ASP A 360 -1.08 -7.75 40.07
CA ASP A 360 -1.69 -8.56 41.14
C ASP A 360 -2.89 -9.41 40.66
N ALA A 361 -3.36 -9.23 39.43
CA ALA A 361 -4.48 -10.00 38.89
C ALA A 361 -4.01 -11.37 38.39
N SER A 362 -4.77 -12.42 38.69
CA SER A 362 -4.51 -13.77 38.19
C SER A 362 -5.79 -14.52 37.80
N ILE A 363 -5.65 -15.40 36.80
CA ILE A 363 -6.70 -16.31 36.35
C ILE A 363 -6.10 -17.68 36.04
N TYR A 364 -6.87 -18.76 36.28
CA TYR A 364 -6.41 -20.14 36.14
C TYR A 364 -7.19 -20.87 35.05
N SER A 365 -6.54 -21.81 34.37
CA SER A 365 -7.23 -22.81 33.54
C SER A 365 -7.93 -23.84 34.43
N PRO A 366 -8.83 -24.68 33.89
CA PRO A 366 -9.18 -25.95 34.50
C PRO A 366 -7.95 -26.82 34.74
N THR A 367 -8.07 -27.83 35.62
CA THR A 367 -7.08 -28.89 35.77
C THR A 367 -7.47 -30.08 34.91
N GLY A 368 -6.53 -30.61 34.11
CA GLY A 368 -6.69 -31.83 33.32
C GLY A 368 -5.82 -32.96 33.83
N THR A 369 -6.22 -34.20 33.58
CA THR A 369 -5.49 -35.43 33.92
C THR A 369 -5.00 -36.12 32.63
N VAL A 370 -3.72 -36.47 32.57
CA VAL A 370 -3.11 -37.13 31.40
C VAL A 370 -3.05 -38.64 31.63
N THR A 371 -3.87 -39.40 30.91
CA THR A 371 -3.78 -40.87 30.86
C THR A 371 -2.88 -41.26 29.69
N VAL A 372 -1.84 -42.06 29.93
CA VAL A 372 -0.87 -42.43 28.87
C VAL A 372 -1.04 -43.89 28.47
N VAL A 373 -1.19 -44.15 27.17
CA VAL A 373 -1.30 -45.50 26.59
C VAL A 373 -0.07 -45.85 25.74
N ALA A 374 0.10 -47.14 25.44
CA ALA A 374 1.21 -47.64 24.65
C ALA A 374 1.12 -47.18 23.17
N PRO A 375 2.27 -46.90 22.51
CA PRO A 375 2.33 -46.51 21.11
C PRO A 375 2.28 -47.71 20.15
N VAL A 376 2.02 -47.40 18.89
CA VAL A 376 2.40 -48.25 17.76
C VAL A 376 3.84 -47.94 17.37
N GLU A 377 4.62 -49.01 17.11
CA GLU A 377 5.98 -48.90 16.61
C GLU A 377 6.04 -49.17 15.10
N ILE A 378 6.64 -48.24 14.35
CA ILE A 378 6.96 -48.42 12.93
C ILE A 378 8.48 -48.56 12.81
N ALA A 379 8.95 -49.77 12.49
CA ALA A 379 10.37 -50.03 12.29
C ALA A 379 10.88 -49.40 10.98
N GLY A 380 12.15 -48.97 10.95
CA GLY A 380 12.72 -48.32 9.76
C GLY A 380 12.44 -46.83 9.65
N SER A 381 11.90 -46.19 10.68
CA SER A 381 11.60 -44.76 10.63
C SER A 381 11.80 -44.06 11.97
N LEU A 382 11.98 -42.74 11.91
CA LEU A 382 11.91 -41.82 13.05
C LEU A 382 10.86 -40.74 12.76
N LYS A 383 10.41 -40.06 13.82
CA LYS A 383 9.51 -38.91 13.71
C LYS A 383 10.32 -37.67 13.45
N TRP A 384 9.97 -36.89 12.43
CA TRP A 384 10.42 -35.52 12.28
C TRP A 384 9.24 -34.57 12.47
N GLU A 385 9.38 -33.60 13.36
CA GLU A 385 8.39 -32.59 13.70
C GLU A 385 8.93 -31.20 13.30
N TYR A 386 8.14 -30.42 12.55
CA TYR A 386 8.51 -29.09 12.05
C TYR A 386 7.72 -27.98 12.78
N TYR A 387 8.43 -26.99 13.33
CA TYR A 387 7.88 -25.88 14.11
C TYR A 387 8.32 -24.52 13.54
N PRO A 388 7.56 -23.93 12.60
CA PRO A 388 7.91 -22.66 11.99
C PRO A 388 7.91 -21.52 13.02
N GLY A 389 8.91 -20.64 12.96
CA GLY A 389 9.07 -19.49 13.82
C GLY A 389 9.34 -19.80 15.30
N ARG A 390 9.68 -21.05 15.64
CA ARG A 390 10.00 -21.47 17.01
C ARG A 390 11.50 -21.59 17.23
N THR A 391 11.91 -21.43 18.47
CA THR A 391 13.31 -21.51 18.89
C THR A 391 13.64 -22.83 19.56
N LEU A 392 14.94 -23.15 19.67
CA LEU A 392 15.42 -24.29 20.46
C LEU A 392 14.93 -24.21 21.92
N THR A 393 14.91 -23.00 22.49
CA THR A 393 14.44 -22.73 23.85
C THR A 393 12.97 -23.08 24.00
N ASP A 394 12.13 -22.78 23.01
CA ASP A 394 10.71 -23.15 23.05
C ASP A 394 10.56 -24.68 23.16
N LEU A 395 11.29 -25.45 22.34
CA LEU A 395 11.27 -26.91 22.36
C LEU A 395 11.82 -27.51 23.67
N ARG A 396 12.84 -26.89 24.27
CA ARG A 396 13.40 -27.31 25.58
C ARG A 396 12.42 -27.10 26.73
N THR A 397 11.72 -25.96 26.71
CA THR A 397 10.83 -25.53 27.80
C THR A 397 9.37 -25.97 27.61
N GLY A 398 9.04 -26.46 26.41
CA GLY A 398 7.70 -26.86 26.03
C GLY A 398 6.80 -25.68 25.62
N ASN A 399 7.31 -24.45 25.51
CA ASN A 399 6.53 -23.24 25.15
C ASN A 399 6.11 -23.18 23.67
N HIS A 400 5.64 -24.30 23.14
CA HIS A 400 5.20 -24.43 21.76
C HIS A 400 3.89 -25.23 21.71
N GLY A 401 3.09 -24.98 20.68
CA GLY A 401 1.93 -25.80 20.34
C GLY A 401 2.31 -27.05 19.55
N ARG A 402 1.32 -27.57 18.81
CA ARG A 402 1.54 -28.69 17.88
C ARG A 402 2.47 -28.26 16.72
N PRO A 403 3.30 -29.18 16.20
CA PRO A 403 4.08 -28.92 15.00
C PRO A 403 3.16 -28.65 13.80
N ALA A 404 3.65 -27.85 12.85
CA ALA A 404 2.95 -27.58 11.60
C ALA A 404 2.96 -28.80 10.67
N GLU A 405 4.00 -29.62 10.78
CA GLU A 405 4.13 -30.85 10.01
C GLU A 405 4.81 -31.95 10.82
N ILE A 406 4.37 -33.19 10.61
CA ILE A 406 5.02 -34.39 11.14
C ILE A 406 5.25 -35.37 10.00
N ARG A 407 6.47 -35.87 9.84
CA ARG A 407 6.84 -36.85 8.82
C ARG A 407 7.55 -38.06 9.44
N ALA A 408 7.43 -39.20 8.77
CA ALA A 408 8.31 -40.34 9.00
C ALA A 408 9.55 -40.20 8.12
N ILE A 409 10.74 -40.25 8.72
CA ILE A 409 12.03 -40.22 8.01
C ILE A 409 12.74 -41.57 8.14
N ALA A 410 13.38 -42.05 7.08
CA ALA A 410 13.96 -43.41 7.00
C ALA A 410 15.37 -43.54 7.62
N ALA A 411 15.96 -42.41 8.01
CA ALA A 411 17.26 -42.28 8.63
C ALA A 411 17.20 -41.17 9.69
N PHE A 412 18.14 -41.13 10.63
CA PHE A 412 18.33 -39.94 11.47
C PHE A 412 19.08 -38.85 10.69
N ASP A 413 18.50 -38.45 9.57
CA ASP A 413 18.88 -37.33 8.69
C ASP A 413 17.58 -36.58 8.33
N ALA A 414 17.39 -35.40 8.92
CA ALA A 414 16.24 -34.57 8.66
C ALA A 414 16.20 -34.05 7.20
N PRO A 415 15.04 -33.59 6.69
CA PRO A 415 14.96 -32.94 5.39
C PRO A 415 15.98 -31.80 5.25
N PHE A 416 16.61 -31.73 4.06
CA PHE A 416 17.67 -30.78 3.75
C PHE A 416 17.11 -29.54 3.04
N ASN A 417 17.61 -28.35 3.39
CA ASN A 417 17.18 -27.04 2.86
C ASN A 417 15.65 -26.93 2.79
N TYR A 418 15.00 -27.11 3.93
CA TYR A 418 13.56 -27.20 4.05
C TYR A 418 12.89 -25.82 4.15
N ALA A 419 13.35 -24.93 5.03
CA ALA A 419 12.82 -23.59 5.25
C ALA A 419 13.78 -22.75 6.14
N ASP A 420 13.63 -21.42 6.17
CA ASP A 420 14.34 -20.59 7.16
C ASP A 420 13.46 -20.33 8.42
N ASN A 421 14.11 -19.95 9.52
CA ASN A 421 13.54 -19.55 10.82
C ASN A 421 12.56 -20.57 11.43
N TYR A 422 13.03 -21.77 11.73
CA TYR A 422 12.22 -22.80 12.39
C TYR A 422 12.96 -23.56 13.50
N ALA A 423 12.22 -24.35 14.25
CA ALA A 423 12.78 -25.42 15.06
C ALA A 423 12.25 -26.78 14.61
N SER A 424 13.01 -27.83 14.83
CA SER A 424 12.57 -29.20 14.55
C SER A 424 12.96 -30.17 15.64
N ARG A 425 12.24 -31.29 15.69
CA ARG A 425 12.57 -32.43 16.54
C ARG A 425 12.60 -33.70 15.70
N VAL A 426 13.68 -34.47 15.81
CA VAL A 426 13.71 -35.88 15.38
C VAL A 426 13.61 -36.77 16.60
N SER A 427 12.72 -37.75 16.63
CA SER A 427 12.55 -38.63 17.81
C SER A 427 12.07 -40.05 17.48
N GLY A 428 12.39 -40.99 18.37
CA GLY A 428 11.96 -42.38 18.29
C GLY A 428 12.76 -43.30 19.21
N LEU A 429 12.91 -44.56 18.81
CA LEU A 429 13.71 -45.55 19.52
C LEU A 429 14.93 -45.96 18.68
N PHE A 430 16.09 -46.04 19.33
CA PHE A 430 17.27 -46.72 18.85
C PHE A 430 17.33 -48.16 19.38
N VAL A 431 17.71 -49.10 18.52
CA VAL A 431 17.93 -50.52 18.84
C VAL A 431 19.38 -50.87 18.51
N PRO A 432 20.27 -50.99 19.51
CA PRO A 432 21.68 -51.28 19.29
C PRO A 432 21.84 -52.65 18.60
N PRO A 433 22.66 -52.74 17.54
CA PRO A 433 22.89 -54.01 16.85
C PRO A 433 23.74 -54.99 17.67
N VAL A 434 24.62 -54.47 18.53
CA VAL A 434 25.52 -55.26 19.40
C VAL A 434 25.57 -54.68 20.81
N THR A 435 25.95 -55.50 21.80
CA THR A 435 26.19 -55.03 23.16
C THR A 435 27.58 -54.42 23.22
N GLY A 436 27.71 -53.20 23.75
CA GLY A 436 28.98 -52.49 23.81
C GLY A 436 28.84 -51.05 24.26
N ASN A 437 29.94 -50.30 24.23
CA ASN A 437 29.95 -48.87 24.52
C ASN A 437 29.84 -48.09 23.21
N TYR A 438 28.90 -47.13 23.17
CA TYR A 438 28.54 -46.37 21.99
C TYR A 438 28.94 -44.90 22.12
N VAL A 439 29.33 -44.30 21.00
CA VAL A 439 29.55 -42.86 20.85
C VAL A 439 28.62 -42.35 19.78
N PHE A 440 27.85 -41.31 20.09
CA PHE A 440 26.95 -40.65 19.15
C PHE A 440 27.52 -39.31 18.72
N PHE A 441 27.31 -38.97 17.45
CA PHE A 441 27.73 -37.73 16.80
C PHE A 441 26.49 -37.00 16.30
N ILE A 442 26.45 -35.69 16.43
CA ILE A 442 25.39 -34.83 15.88
C ILE A 442 25.99 -33.83 14.88
N ALA A 443 25.27 -33.53 13.79
CA ALA A 443 25.62 -32.48 12.85
C ALA A 443 24.36 -31.68 12.49
N ALA A 444 24.37 -30.37 12.74
CA ALA A 444 23.25 -29.49 12.43
C ALA A 444 23.73 -28.12 11.93
N ASP A 445 22.95 -27.46 11.07
CA ASP A 445 23.33 -26.14 10.50
C ASP A 445 23.16 -24.99 11.48
N ASP A 446 22.77 -25.29 12.71
CA ASP A 446 22.67 -24.35 13.83
C ASP A 446 22.61 -25.14 15.15
N ASP A 447 22.30 -24.46 16.25
CA ASP A 447 22.24 -25.07 17.57
C ASP A 447 21.29 -26.28 17.63
N ALA A 448 21.80 -27.41 18.13
CA ALA A 448 21.00 -28.61 18.33
C ALA A 448 21.42 -29.40 19.58
N ASP A 449 20.47 -30.09 20.20
CA ASP A 449 20.71 -30.98 21.33
C ASP A 449 20.38 -32.42 20.96
N LEU A 450 21.25 -33.36 21.31
CA LEU A 450 21.02 -34.79 21.20
C LEU A 450 20.80 -35.42 22.57
N TYR A 451 19.68 -36.11 22.72
CA TYR A 451 19.30 -36.86 23.91
C TYR A 451 19.24 -38.37 23.64
N LEU A 452 19.65 -39.14 24.65
CA LEU A 452 19.49 -40.58 24.68
C LEU A 452 18.90 -41.02 26.03
N GLY A 453 17.93 -41.93 25.99
CA GLY A 453 17.32 -42.57 27.15
C GLY A 453 18.20 -43.67 27.74
N THR A 454 18.03 -43.93 29.04
CA THR A 454 18.58 -45.15 29.66
C THR A 454 17.70 -46.39 29.39
N ASN A 455 16.50 -46.17 28.85
CA ASN A 455 15.58 -47.19 28.34
C ASN A 455 14.66 -46.59 27.27
N ALA A 456 13.61 -47.31 26.86
CA ALA A 456 12.68 -46.88 25.81
C ALA A 456 11.79 -45.68 26.19
N SER A 457 11.71 -45.32 27.47
CA SER A 457 10.88 -44.21 27.94
C SER A 457 11.52 -42.86 27.62
N PRO A 458 10.78 -41.89 27.04
CA PRO A 458 11.26 -40.52 26.85
C PRO A 458 11.59 -39.80 28.16
N ALA A 459 10.99 -40.21 29.29
CA ALA A 459 11.30 -39.65 30.61
C ALA A 459 12.70 -40.04 31.12
N SER A 460 13.32 -41.07 30.52
CA SER A 460 14.67 -41.52 30.86
C SER A 460 15.78 -40.73 30.15
N LYS A 461 15.42 -39.82 29.24
CA LYS A 461 16.38 -39.12 28.37
C LYS A 461 17.36 -38.26 29.15
N ARG A 462 18.60 -38.23 28.68
CA ARG A 462 19.70 -37.39 29.15
C ARG A 462 20.34 -36.72 27.94
N LEU A 463 20.77 -35.49 28.10
CA LEU A 463 21.55 -34.79 27.08
C LEU A 463 22.90 -35.50 26.97
N ILE A 464 23.30 -35.86 25.74
CA ILE A 464 24.53 -36.61 25.50
C ILE A 464 25.49 -35.92 24.54
N ALA A 465 25.01 -35.03 23.67
CA ALA A 465 25.84 -34.23 22.76
C ALA A 465 25.07 -32.98 22.34
N GLN A 466 25.79 -31.96 21.88
CA GLN A 466 25.22 -30.70 21.39
C GLN A 466 26.00 -30.17 20.19
N GLN A 467 25.29 -29.67 19.19
CA GLN A 467 25.86 -28.81 18.18
C GLN A 467 25.67 -27.36 18.66
N GLU A 468 26.77 -26.63 18.84
CA GLU A 468 26.75 -25.21 19.20
C GLU A 468 27.23 -24.41 17.98
N GLY A 469 26.41 -23.51 17.43
CA GLY A 469 26.63 -22.94 16.10
C GLY A 469 26.41 -23.97 14.98
N TRP A 470 26.94 -23.72 13.79
CA TRP A 470 26.58 -24.47 12.59
C TRP A 470 27.64 -25.47 12.14
N SER A 471 27.19 -26.54 11.50
CA SER A 471 27.99 -27.54 10.80
C SER A 471 27.25 -28.01 9.56
N GLY A 472 27.96 -28.03 8.44
CA GLY A 472 27.41 -28.54 7.18
C GLY A 472 26.89 -29.98 7.29
N ARG A 473 26.02 -30.33 6.36
CA ARG A 473 25.32 -31.63 6.33
C ARG A 473 26.29 -32.81 6.49
N ASN A 474 26.01 -33.64 7.50
CA ASN A 474 26.77 -34.85 7.81
C ASN A 474 28.26 -34.59 8.13
N ASN A 475 28.62 -33.38 8.54
CA ASN A 475 29.95 -33.11 9.09
C ASN A 475 29.95 -33.50 10.56
N TRP A 476 30.45 -34.70 10.84
CA TRP A 476 30.47 -35.32 12.16
C TRP A 476 31.67 -34.87 13.00
N LEU A 477 32.80 -34.58 12.35
CA LEU A 477 34.06 -34.21 12.99
C LEU A 477 34.38 -32.72 12.81
N THR A 478 34.16 -32.16 11.62
CA THR A 478 34.43 -30.75 11.37
C THR A 478 33.29 -29.88 11.90
N HIS A 479 33.65 -28.74 12.50
CA HIS A 479 32.72 -27.69 12.91
C HIS A 479 32.72 -26.57 11.86
N GLY A 480 31.54 -26.10 11.46
CA GLY A 480 31.42 -25.06 10.44
C GLY A 480 31.80 -23.68 10.98
N GLY A 481 31.08 -23.23 12.02
CA GLY A 481 31.32 -21.94 12.65
C GLY A 481 30.31 -21.58 13.75
N GLY A 482 30.59 -20.50 14.50
CA GLY A 482 29.76 -20.12 15.66
C GLY A 482 29.98 -21.02 16.89
N GLY A 483 29.19 -20.81 17.94
CA GLY A 483 29.27 -21.61 19.18
C GLY A 483 30.40 -21.19 20.14
N SER A 484 30.55 -21.95 21.22
CA SER A 484 31.63 -21.73 22.20
C SER A 484 32.98 -22.29 21.71
N PRO A 485 34.10 -21.99 22.38
CA PRO A 485 35.39 -22.62 22.08
C PRO A 485 35.40 -24.16 22.18
N LEU A 486 34.39 -24.75 22.84
CA LEU A 486 34.25 -26.20 22.95
C LEU A 486 33.32 -26.80 21.89
N ALA A 487 32.69 -26.00 21.03
CA ALA A 487 31.73 -26.46 20.03
C ALA A 487 32.19 -27.69 19.22
N PRO A 488 33.46 -27.79 18.75
CA PRO A 488 33.93 -28.98 18.04
C PRO A 488 33.91 -30.28 18.88
N THR A 489 34.05 -30.19 20.20
CA THR A 489 34.03 -31.35 21.09
C THR A 489 32.64 -31.66 21.64
N GLN A 490 31.72 -30.69 21.67
CA GLN A 490 30.37 -30.88 22.21
C GLN A 490 29.49 -31.78 21.31
N LYS A 491 29.79 -31.86 20.01
CA LYS A 491 28.98 -32.60 19.03
C LYS A 491 29.16 -34.12 19.04
N ARG A 492 29.92 -34.67 19.99
CA ARG A 492 30.09 -36.12 20.17
C ARG A 492 30.04 -36.52 21.64
N SER A 493 29.38 -37.63 21.93
CA SER A 493 28.97 -37.93 23.31
C SER A 493 30.11 -38.23 24.28
N ASP A 494 31.21 -38.80 23.78
CA ASP A 494 32.40 -39.13 24.58
C ASP A 494 33.22 -37.90 24.99
N LEU A 495 33.13 -36.79 24.26
CA LEU A 495 33.82 -35.54 24.59
C LEU A 495 32.90 -34.43 25.12
N TRP A 496 31.58 -34.63 25.02
CA TRP A 496 30.57 -33.70 25.49
C TRP A 496 30.74 -33.40 26.98
N SER A 497 30.58 -32.12 27.33
CA SER A 497 30.77 -31.62 28.67
C SER A 497 29.71 -30.58 29.04
N PRO A 498 28.90 -30.82 30.09
CA PRO A 498 27.84 -29.91 30.51
C PRO A 498 28.35 -28.66 31.26
N ASP A 499 29.62 -28.64 31.65
CA ASP A 499 30.18 -27.69 32.62
C ASP A 499 31.44 -26.99 32.09
N GLY A 500 31.50 -26.77 30.78
CA GLY A 500 32.60 -26.01 30.17
C GLY A 500 33.92 -26.78 30.09
N GLY A 501 33.86 -28.11 29.94
CA GLY A 501 35.01 -28.98 29.73
C GLY A 501 35.55 -29.63 31.01
N MET A 502 34.91 -29.45 32.16
CA MET A 502 35.41 -29.99 33.44
C MET A 502 35.07 -31.48 33.61
N THR A 503 33.87 -31.88 33.20
CA THR A 503 33.43 -33.28 33.24
C THR A 503 33.04 -33.80 31.87
N GLN A 504 33.39 -35.05 31.59
CA GLN A 504 32.97 -35.81 30.40
C GLN A 504 32.20 -37.04 30.85
N PRO A 505 30.87 -36.94 31.04
CA PRO A 505 30.08 -38.01 31.66
C PRO A 505 30.13 -39.35 30.93
N TYR A 506 30.45 -39.33 29.63
CA TYR A 506 30.45 -40.51 28.77
C TYR A 506 31.80 -40.79 28.09
N GLY A 507 32.92 -40.37 28.69
CA GLY A 507 34.26 -40.52 28.09
C GLY A 507 34.70 -41.96 27.76
N MET A 508 34.05 -42.97 28.33
CA MET A 508 34.26 -44.40 28.01
C MET A 508 33.24 -44.95 26.99
N GLY A 509 32.43 -44.08 26.40
CA GLY A 509 31.22 -44.43 25.64
C GLY A 509 30.04 -44.79 26.55
N ILE A 510 28.85 -44.85 25.94
CA ILE A 510 27.59 -45.15 26.60
C ILE A 510 27.31 -46.66 26.50
N PRO A 511 27.21 -47.41 27.61
CA PRO A 511 26.97 -48.84 27.58
C PRO A 511 25.52 -49.16 27.17
N LEU A 512 25.35 -49.88 26.05
CA LEU A 512 24.06 -50.30 25.52
C LEU A 512 24.03 -51.81 25.25
N VAL A 513 22.84 -52.41 25.36
CA VAL A 513 22.62 -53.85 25.18
C VAL A 513 21.99 -54.12 23.81
N ALA A 514 22.52 -55.11 23.08
CA ALA A 514 21.98 -55.53 21.79
C ALA A 514 20.47 -55.81 21.86
N GLY A 515 19.69 -55.26 20.93
CA GLY A 515 18.24 -55.48 20.85
C GLY A 515 17.39 -54.78 21.91
N GLN A 516 17.99 -54.19 22.95
CA GLN A 516 17.26 -53.36 23.92
C GLN A 516 16.91 -52.01 23.28
N LYS A 517 15.69 -51.51 23.51
CA LYS A 517 15.25 -50.23 22.93
C LYS A 517 15.59 -49.06 23.85
N TYR A 518 16.10 -47.99 23.27
CA TYR A 518 16.46 -46.75 23.96
C TYR A 518 15.80 -45.56 23.27
N TRP A 519 15.20 -44.64 24.01
CA TRP A 519 14.70 -43.39 23.44
C TRP A 519 15.85 -42.59 22.84
N ILE A 520 15.67 -42.04 21.64
CA ILE A 520 16.62 -41.12 21.01
C ILE A 520 15.85 -39.92 20.47
N GLU A 521 16.37 -38.72 20.73
CA GLU A 521 15.73 -37.47 20.33
C GLU A 521 16.79 -36.40 20.05
N ALA A 522 16.64 -35.68 18.95
CA ALA A 522 17.39 -34.45 18.73
C ALA A 522 16.43 -33.29 18.47
N ILE A 523 16.74 -32.13 19.05
CA ILE A 523 16.03 -30.88 18.77
C ILE A 523 17.01 -29.90 18.13
N HIS A 524 16.54 -29.13 17.16
CA HIS A 524 17.34 -28.24 16.32
C HIS A 524 16.62 -26.92 16.16
N ARG A 525 17.36 -25.81 16.15
CA ARG A 525 16.91 -24.53 15.63
C ARG A 525 17.62 -24.30 14.31
N GLU A 526 16.92 -23.76 13.34
CA GLU A 526 17.46 -23.20 12.12
C GLU A 526 17.09 -21.70 12.08
N GLY A 527 18.07 -20.86 11.75
CA GLY A 527 17.93 -19.43 11.58
C GLY A 527 17.80 -19.02 10.11
N SER A 528 18.93 -19.05 9.41
CA SER A 528 19.00 -18.77 7.97
C SER A 528 20.18 -19.52 7.35
N GLY A 529 20.06 -20.03 6.14
CA GLY A 529 21.18 -20.62 5.41
C GLY A 529 20.87 -21.98 4.81
N GLY A 530 21.66 -23.01 5.17
CA GLY A 530 21.31 -24.39 4.87
C GLY A 530 20.47 -24.99 5.98
N ASP A 531 19.95 -26.19 5.75
CA ASP A 531 19.25 -26.91 6.82
C ASP A 531 19.74 -28.33 6.91
N ASN A 532 20.28 -28.71 8.06
CA ASN A 532 20.49 -30.12 8.37
C ASN A 532 20.34 -30.42 9.85
N LEU A 533 19.93 -31.65 10.13
CA LEU A 533 20.04 -32.28 11.45
C LEU A 533 20.27 -33.78 11.20
N GLY A 534 21.44 -34.27 11.57
CA GLY A 534 21.83 -35.66 11.42
C GLY A 534 22.43 -36.22 12.71
N VAL A 535 22.29 -37.53 12.92
CA VAL A 535 22.96 -38.26 14.01
C VAL A 535 23.63 -39.52 13.47
N TYR A 536 24.84 -39.80 13.94
CA TYR A 536 25.62 -40.99 13.61
C TYR A 536 26.04 -41.71 14.90
N PHE A 537 26.28 -43.02 14.87
CA PHE A 537 26.84 -43.74 16.02
C PHE A 537 28.02 -44.63 15.65
N LEU A 538 28.92 -44.85 16.60
CA LEU A 538 29.99 -45.86 16.53
C LEU A 538 30.06 -46.64 17.85
N THR A 539 30.63 -47.83 17.82
CA THR A 539 31.09 -48.50 19.05
C THR A 539 32.54 -48.15 19.33
N THR A 540 32.95 -48.07 20.60
CA THR A 540 34.32 -47.68 20.99
C THR A 540 35.40 -48.67 20.54
N ASP A 541 35.01 -49.88 20.12
CA ASP A 541 35.87 -50.93 19.58
C ASP A 541 35.83 -51.02 18.04
N SER A 542 35.01 -50.21 17.38
CA SER A 542 34.94 -50.18 15.92
C SER A 542 36.22 -49.61 15.31
N ALA A 543 36.65 -50.16 14.17
CA ALA A 543 37.83 -49.69 13.45
C ALA A 543 37.72 -48.19 13.08
N GLU A 544 36.51 -47.73 12.72
CA GLU A 544 36.21 -46.34 12.37
C GLU A 544 36.40 -45.39 13.57
N TYR A 545 35.96 -45.78 14.76
CA TYR A 545 36.19 -45.01 15.98
C TYR A 545 37.69 -44.92 16.31
N LEU A 546 38.40 -46.05 16.23
CA LEU A 546 39.84 -46.12 16.50
C LEU A 546 40.69 -45.33 15.49
N SER A 547 40.17 -45.07 14.30
CA SER A 547 40.82 -44.20 13.28
C SER A 547 40.50 -42.71 13.42
N GLY A 548 39.73 -42.29 14.42
CA GLY A 548 39.43 -40.87 14.69
C GLY A 548 37.94 -40.50 14.64
N GLY A 549 37.05 -41.41 14.25
CA GLY A 549 35.61 -41.18 14.11
C GLY A 549 35.13 -41.24 12.66
N PRO A 550 33.84 -40.94 12.41
CA PRO A 550 33.25 -41.11 11.09
C PRO A 550 33.68 -40.01 10.12
N ALA A 551 33.87 -40.36 8.85
CA ALA A 551 34.26 -39.40 7.83
C ALA A 551 33.14 -38.39 7.54
N ASP A 552 33.47 -37.09 7.48
CA ASP A 552 32.53 -36.04 7.12
C ASP A 552 31.87 -36.28 5.74
N GLY A 553 30.59 -35.98 5.64
CA GLY A 553 29.75 -36.23 4.46
C GLY A 553 29.12 -37.62 4.42
N THR A 554 29.55 -38.57 5.27
CA THR A 554 28.97 -39.92 5.34
C THR A 554 27.52 -39.84 5.84
N PRO A 555 26.52 -40.41 5.14
CA PRO A 555 25.13 -40.41 5.61
C PRO A 555 24.94 -41.08 6.97
N SER A 556 23.90 -40.70 7.72
CA SER A 556 23.58 -41.34 9.00
C SER A 556 23.49 -42.86 8.87
N ASN A 557 24.11 -43.58 9.82
CA ASN A 557 23.97 -45.03 9.95
C ASN A 557 22.79 -45.46 10.83
N LEU A 558 22.04 -44.51 11.42
CA LEU A 558 20.78 -44.76 12.13
C LEU A 558 19.63 -44.95 11.14
N THR A 559 19.56 -46.12 10.54
CA THR A 559 18.61 -46.47 9.48
C THR A 559 17.97 -47.82 9.72
N ASN A 560 16.95 -48.16 8.92
CA ASN A 560 16.40 -49.53 8.85
C ASN A 560 15.97 -50.06 10.24
N GLY A 561 16.22 -51.35 10.52
CA GLY A 561 15.79 -52.01 11.76
C GLY A 561 16.39 -51.44 13.06
N LEU A 562 17.34 -50.51 12.98
CA LEU A 562 17.97 -49.86 14.13
C LEU A 562 17.12 -48.72 14.71
N ILE A 563 16.14 -48.23 13.96
CA ILE A 563 15.28 -47.10 14.36
C ILE A 563 13.81 -47.47 14.33
N ARG A 564 13.03 -46.88 15.25
CA ARG A 564 11.57 -47.06 15.33
C ARG A 564 10.86 -45.76 15.66
N LEU A 565 9.82 -45.46 14.89
CA LEU A 565 8.92 -44.34 15.08
C LEU A 565 7.82 -44.77 16.07
N LEU A 566 7.51 -43.92 17.04
CA LEU A 566 6.37 -44.09 17.94
C LEU A 566 5.22 -43.19 17.49
N THR A 567 4.04 -43.78 17.31
CA THR A 567 2.83 -43.06 16.90
C THR A 567 1.58 -43.67 17.50
N TRP A 568 0.43 -43.01 17.40
CA TRP A 568 -0.85 -43.66 17.64
C TRP A 568 -1.29 -44.45 16.41
N GLN A 569 -2.16 -45.45 16.58
CA GLN A 569 -2.70 -46.20 15.44
C GLN A 569 -3.73 -45.34 14.70
N PRO A 570 -3.45 -44.87 13.46
CA PRO A 570 -4.49 -44.19 12.69
C PRO A 570 -5.53 -45.21 12.23
N THR A 571 -6.80 -44.79 12.26
CA THR A 571 -7.94 -45.64 11.88
C THR A 571 -8.67 -45.13 10.64
N THR A 572 -8.40 -43.90 10.22
CA THR A 572 -9.13 -43.25 9.13
C THR A 572 -8.17 -42.61 8.13
N LEU A 573 -8.47 -42.82 6.84
CA LEU A 573 -7.93 -42.03 5.73
C LEU A 573 -9.04 -41.99 4.69
N THR A 574 -9.59 -40.80 4.43
CA THR A 574 -10.75 -40.62 3.55
C THR A 574 -10.51 -39.46 2.61
N ILE A 575 -10.92 -39.59 1.35
CA ILE A 575 -10.89 -38.47 0.40
C ILE A 575 -12.17 -37.67 0.61
N VAL A 576 -12.02 -36.38 0.97
CA VAL A 576 -13.14 -35.44 1.19
C VAL A 576 -13.33 -34.48 0.02
N GLN A 577 -12.35 -34.40 -0.88
CA GLN A 577 -12.48 -33.70 -2.17
C GLN A 577 -11.82 -34.54 -3.26
N GLN A 578 -12.64 -34.99 -4.22
CA GLN A 578 -12.18 -35.68 -5.43
C GLN A 578 -11.66 -34.67 -6.47
N PRO A 579 -10.69 -35.05 -7.32
CA PRO A 579 -10.32 -34.24 -8.46
C PRO A 579 -11.50 -34.20 -9.45
N GLN A 580 -11.71 -33.05 -10.09
CA GLN A 580 -12.82 -32.86 -11.02
C GLN A 580 -12.31 -32.96 -12.46
N SER A 581 -13.11 -33.53 -13.36
CA SER A 581 -12.82 -33.48 -14.80
C SER A 581 -12.84 -32.03 -15.28
N VAL A 582 -11.91 -31.66 -16.17
CA VAL A 582 -11.73 -30.28 -16.64
C VAL A 582 -11.80 -30.27 -18.16
N THR A 583 -12.55 -29.32 -18.72
CA THR A 583 -12.40 -28.91 -20.12
C THR A 583 -11.53 -27.67 -20.14
N GLN A 584 -10.43 -27.70 -20.88
CA GLN A 584 -9.48 -26.59 -20.96
C GLN A 584 -9.02 -26.36 -22.40
N TRP A 585 -8.68 -25.13 -22.77
CA TRP A 585 -8.08 -24.85 -24.08
C TRP A 585 -6.59 -25.18 -24.08
N GLU A 586 -6.08 -25.66 -25.22
CA GLU A 586 -4.65 -25.89 -25.43
C GLU A 586 -3.86 -24.61 -25.13
N GLY A 587 -2.77 -24.73 -24.36
CA GLY A 587 -1.90 -23.63 -23.95
C GLY A 587 -2.30 -22.92 -22.66
N LEU A 588 -3.40 -23.34 -22.01
CA LEU A 588 -3.85 -22.80 -20.72
C LEU A 588 -3.58 -23.75 -19.56
N ASP A 589 -3.41 -23.19 -18.35
CA ASP A 589 -3.15 -23.94 -17.12
C ASP A 589 -4.34 -24.82 -16.73
N VAL A 590 -4.09 -26.07 -16.38
CA VAL A 590 -5.05 -27.00 -15.79
C VAL A 590 -4.59 -27.39 -14.39
N THR A 591 -5.55 -27.55 -13.46
CA THR A 591 -5.29 -27.95 -12.09
C THR A 591 -6.24 -29.06 -11.63
N PHE A 592 -5.68 -30.09 -11.00
CA PHE A 592 -6.40 -31.14 -10.28
C PHE A 592 -6.02 -31.11 -8.80
N ARG A 593 -6.99 -31.32 -7.90
CA ARG A 593 -6.76 -31.24 -6.46
C ARG A 593 -7.46 -32.37 -5.72
N VAL A 594 -6.78 -32.94 -4.73
CA VAL A 594 -7.33 -33.90 -3.77
C VAL A 594 -7.20 -33.33 -2.35
N VAL A 595 -8.23 -33.56 -1.53
CA VAL A 595 -8.16 -33.32 -0.09
C VAL A 595 -8.52 -34.60 0.62
N VAL A 596 -7.72 -34.94 1.64
CA VAL A 596 -7.98 -36.07 2.51
C VAL A 596 -8.24 -35.61 3.94
N ASN A 597 -9.00 -36.40 4.68
CA ASN A 597 -9.14 -36.30 6.12
C ASN A 597 -8.63 -37.60 6.76
N THR A 598 -7.85 -37.48 7.82
CA THR A 598 -7.24 -38.60 8.55
C THR A 598 -7.08 -38.23 10.02
N ASP A 599 -7.14 -39.23 10.89
CA ASP A 599 -6.80 -39.12 12.31
C ASP A 599 -5.30 -39.35 12.56
N SER A 600 -4.49 -39.64 11.55
CA SER A 600 -3.03 -39.78 11.70
C SER A 600 -2.35 -38.47 12.08
N GLU A 601 -1.32 -38.52 12.93
CA GLU A 601 -0.37 -37.40 13.06
C GLU A 601 0.55 -37.29 11.86
N LEU A 602 0.81 -38.38 11.14
CA LEU A 602 1.76 -38.36 10.03
C LEU A 602 1.12 -37.69 8.81
N THR A 603 1.89 -36.84 8.17
CA THR A 603 1.49 -36.18 6.94
C THR A 603 1.26 -37.23 5.84
N PRO A 604 0.08 -37.26 5.19
CA PRO A 604 -0.17 -38.16 4.07
C PRO A 604 0.77 -37.89 2.90
N THR A 605 1.19 -38.94 2.20
CA THR A 605 1.95 -38.83 0.95
C THR A 605 1.01 -38.98 -0.25
N TYR A 606 1.28 -38.22 -1.32
CA TYR A 606 0.48 -38.22 -2.54
C TYR A 606 1.34 -38.72 -3.71
N GLN A 607 0.70 -39.35 -4.69
CA GLN A 607 1.31 -39.73 -5.95
C GLN A 607 0.27 -39.61 -7.07
N TRP A 608 0.44 -38.61 -7.95
CA TRP A 608 -0.42 -38.46 -9.11
C TRP A 608 -0.10 -39.49 -10.20
N GLN A 609 -1.14 -39.96 -10.86
CA GLN A 609 -1.08 -40.89 -11.98
C GLN A 609 -1.77 -40.31 -13.21
N ARG A 610 -1.18 -40.52 -14.39
CA ARG A 610 -1.80 -40.28 -15.70
C ARG A 610 -2.08 -41.63 -16.36
N ASN A 611 -3.33 -41.88 -16.73
CA ASN A 611 -3.78 -43.14 -17.33
C ASN A 611 -3.32 -44.38 -16.52
N GLY A 612 -3.32 -44.26 -15.18
CA GLY A 612 -2.90 -45.30 -14.25
C GLY A 612 -1.38 -45.44 -14.01
N VAL A 613 -0.54 -44.61 -14.65
CA VAL A 613 0.92 -44.62 -14.49
C VAL A 613 1.38 -43.43 -13.65
N ASP A 614 2.29 -43.65 -12.70
CA ASP A 614 2.82 -42.59 -11.83
C ASP A 614 3.51 -41.48 -12.63
N LEU A 615 3.20 -40.23 -12.29
CA LEU A 615 3.89 -39.04 -12.76
C LEU A 615 5.06 -38.74 -11.80
N PRO A 616 6.33 -38.88 -12.25
CA PRO A 616 7.49 -38.65 -11.39
C PRO A 616 7.48 -37.25 -10.75
N GLY A 617 7.76 -37.18 -9.44
CA GLY A 617 7.84 -35.92 -8.70
C GLY A 617 6.50 -35.23 -8.41
N ARG A 618 5.36 -35.77 -8.87
CA ARG A 618 4.03 -35.19 -8.64
C ARG A 618 3.42 -35.73 -7.34
N THR A 619 3.96 -35.28 -6.21
CA THR A 619 3.68 -35.81 -4.87
C THR A 619 2.97 -34.83 -3.92
N LEU A 620 2.42 -33.74 -4.47
CA LEU A 620 1.65 -32.75 -3.74
C LEU A 620 0.13 -33.01 -3.86
N PRO A 621 -0.71 -32.48 -2.95
CA PRO A 621 -2.17 -32.60 -3.02
C PRO A 621 -2.81 -31.94 -4.25
N THR A 622 -2.05 -31.10 -4.97
CA THR A 622 -2.47 -30.40 -6.19
C THR A 622 -1.50 -30.74 -7.33
N LEU A 623 -2.04 -31.03 -8.51
CA LEU A 623 -1.31 -31.18 -9.78
C LEU A 623 -1.69 -30.03 -10.70
N SER A 624 -0.71 -29.24 -11.15
CA SER A 624 -0.90 -28.15 -12.12
C SER A 624 0.11 -28.24 -13.27
N PHE A 625 -0.33 -27.95 -14.50
CA PHE A 625 0.48 -27.93 -15.73
C PHE A 625 -0.27 -27.22 -16.87
N VAL A 626 0.41 -26.89 -17.98
CA VAL A 626 -0.23 -26.32 -19.18
C VAL A 626 -0.81 -27.44 -20.04
N ALA A 627 -2.09 -27.33 -20.40
CA ALA A 627 -2.77 -28.33 -21.22
C ALA A 627 -2.25 -28.35 -22.66
N THR A 628 -1.91 -29.52 -23.18
CA THR A 628 -1.55 -29.73 -24.60
C THR A 628 -2.58 -30.61 -25.28
N MET A 629 -2.66 -30.60 -26.62
CA MET A 629 -3.55 -31.52 -27.34
C MET A 629 -3.22 -33.01 -27.09
N ALA A 630 -1.99 -33.34 -26.67
CA ALA A 630 -1.62 -34.70 -26.28
C ALA A 630 -2.29 -35.14 -24.96
N ASP A 631 -2.79 -34.21 -24.15
CA ASP A 631 -3.48 -34.48 -22.89
C ASP A 631 -4.99 -34.67 -23.08
N ASN A 632 -5.52 -34.44 -24.29
CA ASN A 632 -6.95 -34.61 -24.57
C ASN A 632 -7.40 -36.06 -24.33
N GLY A 633 -8.39 -36.23 -23.46
CA GLY A 633 -8.90 -37.53 -23.03
C GLY A 633 -8.06 -38.24 -21.98
N ALA A 634 -6.93 -37.67 -21.53
CA ALA A 634 -6.11 -38.26 -20.49
C ALA A 634 -6.84 -38.24 -19.13
N ARG A 635 -6.62 -39.28 -18.32
CA ARG A 635 -7.24 -39.44 -17.01
C ARG A 635 -6.23 -39.29 -15.89
N TYR A 636 -6.56 -38.47 -14.89
CA TYR A 636 -5.72 -38.15 -13.75
C TYR A 636 -6.36 -38.64 -12.46
N ARG A 637 -5.58 -39.31 -11.62
CA ARG A 637 -5.99 -39.72 -10.26
C ARG A 637 -4.81 -39.63 -9.31
N CYS A 638 -5.08 -39.57 -8.01
CA CYS A 638 -4.06 -39.49 -6.97
C CYS A 638 -4.16 -40.68 -6.02
N VAL A 639 -3.03 -41.33 -5.73
CA VAL A 639 -2.91 -42.34 -4.69
C VAL A 639 -2.37 -41.67 -3.43
N VAL A 640 -3.11 -41.78 -2.32
CA VAL A 640 -2.75 -41.18 -1.03
C VAL A 640 -2.49 -42.28 0.00
N ARG A 641 -1.43 -42.14 0.81
CA ARG A 641 -0.99 -43.15 1.80
C ARG A 641 -0.61 -42.49 3.12
N ILE A 642 -0.83 -43.18 4.24
CA ILE A 642 -0.19 -42.85 5.52
C ILE A 642 1.10 -43.67 5.65
N PRO A 643 2.30 -43.03 5.71
CA PRO A 643 3.57 -43.74 5.81
C PRO A 643 3.62 -44.75 6.96
N GLY A 644 4.20 -45.93 6.71
CA GLY A 644 4.37 -46.98 7.72
C GLY A 644 3.08 -47.71 8.13
N THR A 645 1.96 -47.49 7.44
CA THR A 645 0.67 -48.16 7.72
C THR A 645 0.09 -48.81 6.47
N ALA A 646 -0.97 -49.61 6.64
CA ALA A 646 -1.74 -50.17 5.53
C ALA A 646 -2.79 -49.21 4.95
N LEU A 647 -2.97 -48.00 5.52
CA LEU A 647 -3.98 -47.03 5.06
C LEU A 647 -3.56 -46.41 3.73
N THR A 648 -4.33 -46.75 2.68
CA THR A 648 -4.19 -46.18 1.34
C THR A 648 -5.56 -45.94 0.73
N VAL A 649 -5.73 -44.79 0.07
CA VAL A 649 -6.91 -44.46 -0.72
C VAL A 649 -6.49 -43.97 -2.10
N THR A 650 -7.31 -44.23 -3.11
CA THR A 650 -7.09 -43.74 -4.47
C THR A 650 -8.29 -42.88 -4.86
N SER A 651 -8.02 -41.70 -5.42
CA SER A 651 -9.08 -40.80 -5.89
C SER A 651 -9.83 -41.39 -7.08
N GLU A 652 -11.00 -40.81 -7.35
CA GLU A 652 -11.67 -41.00 -8.64
C GLU A 652 -10.79 -40.46 -9.79
N GLU A 653 -11.05 -40.95 -11.01
CA GLU A 653 -10.40 -40.47 -12.23
C GLU A 653 -11.07 -39.18 -12.72
N ALA A 654 -10.29 -38.12 -12.90
CA ALA A 654 -10.68 -36.90 -13.58
C ALA A 654 -10.19 -36.92 -15.03
N THR A 655 -11.07 -36.67 -16.00
CA THR A 655 -10.71 -36.59 -17.41
C THR A 655 -10.38 -35.15 -17.80
N LEU A 656 -9.28 -34.95 -18.54
CA LEU A 656 -8.96 -33.68 -19.18
C LEU A 656 -9.49 -33.70 -20.62
N THR A 657 -10.39 -32.77 -20.96
CA THR A 657 -10.79 -32.51 -22.35
C THR A 657 -10.08 -31.26 -22.83
N VAL A 658 -9.29 -31.35 -23.91
CA VAL A 658 -8.54 -30.22 -24.45
C VAL A 658 -9.19 -29.70 -25.72
N GLN A 659 -9.51 -28.40 -25.75
CA GLN A 659 -10.06 -27.69 -26.91
C GLN A 659 -8.95 -27.01 -27.71
N GLN A 660 -9.08 -27.00 -29.04
CA GLN A 660 -8.05 -26.45 -29.93
C GLN A 660 -8.09 -24.91 -29.97
N SER A 661 -7.00 -24.26 -29.60
CA SER A 661 -6.85 -22.80 -29.66
C SER A 661 -6.59 -22.27 -31.09
N VAL A 662 -6.92 -21.00 -31.35
CA VAL A 662 -6.56 -20.28 -32.59
C VAL A 662 -5.33 -19.40 -32.38
N PHE A 663 -4.58 -19.16 -33.44
CA PHE A 663 -3.44 -18.24 -33.39
C PHE A 663 -3.93 -16.79 -33.54
N VAL A 664 -3.75 -16.00 -32.48
CA VAL A 664 -4.13 -14.61 -32.40
C VAL A 664 -2.87 -13.75 -32.59
N PRO A 665 -2.70 -13.08 -33.73
CA PRO A 665 -1.54 -12.23 -33.98
C PRO A 665 -1.59 -10.93 -33.17
N GLY A 666 -0.41 -10.32 -32.96
CA GLY A 666 -0.27 -8.99 -32.37
C GLY A 666 -0.30 -8.92 -30.85
N ILE A 667 -0.19 -10.06 -30.17
CA ILE A 667 -0.30 -10.12 -28.71
C ILE A 667 0.87 -10.85 -28.05
N VAL A 668 1.19 -10.40 -26.84
CA VAL A 668 2.18 -10.95 -25.92
C VAL A 668 1.48 -11.17 -24.59
N ARG A 669 1.76 -12.30 -23.94
CA ARG A 669 1.27 -12.59 -22.59
C ARG A 669 2.28 -11.98 -21.62
N ARG A 670 1.79 -11.11 -20.73
CA ARG A 670 2.55 -10.56 -19.61
C ARG A 670 2.08 -11.19 -18.31
N GLU A 671 3.01 -11.74 -17.57
CA GLU A 671 2.79 -12.32 -16.25
C GLU A 671 3.69 -11.61 -15.25
N VAL A 672 3.13 -11.20 -14.11
CA VAL A 672 3.88 -10.40 -13.11
C VAL A 672 3.71 -10.99 -11.71
N TRP A 673 4.83 -11.19 -11.00
CA TRP A 673 4.92 -11.54 -9.59
C TRP A 673 5.41 -10.29 -8.82
N GLY A 674 4.48 -9.60 -8.15
CA GLY A 674 4.64 -8.24 -7.62
C GLY A 674 3.41 -7.36 -7.93
N PRO A 675 3.46 -6.04 -7.72
CA PRO A 675 4.60 -5.25 -7.21
C PRO A 675 4.85 -5.44 -5.71
N ASN A 676 5.93 -4.85 -5.20
CA ASN A 676 6.32 -4.88 -3.78
C ASN A 676 6.59 -6.30 -3.22
N ASN A 677 7.13 -7.20 -4.05
CA ASN A 677 7.49 -8.55 -3.65
C ASN A 677 8.89 -8.94 -4.12
N SER A 678 9.89 -8.57 -3.31
CA SER A 678 11.30 -8.92 -3.55
C SER A 678 11.64 -10.39 -3.25
N SER A 679 10.69 -11.21 -2.77
CA SER A 679 10.93 -12.62 -2.48
C SER A 679 10.89 -13.51 -3.72
N VAL A 680 10.26 -13.05 -4.81
CA VAL A 680 10.22 -13.78 -6.07
C VAL A 680 11.44 -13.39 -6.90
N THR A 681 12.21 -14.39 -7.32
CA THR A 681 13.40 -14.18 -8.15
C THR A 681 13.12 -14.60 -9.59
N ARG A 682 13.89 -14.04 -10.53
CA ARG A 682 13.87 -14.47 -11.94
C ARG A 682 14.09 -15.97 -12.10
N ALA A 683 15.03 -16.54 -11.36
CA ALA A 683 15.31 -17.97 -11.37
C ALA A 683 14.10 -18.83 -10.95
N MET A 684 13.29 -18.36 -9.99
CA MET A 684 12.05 -19.05 -9.60
C MET A 684 11.00 -19.02 -10.72
N VAL A 685 10.89 -17.90 -11.44
CA VAL A 685 9.95 -17.77 -12.57
C VAL A 685 10.40 -18.66 -13.74
N GLU A 686 11.69 -18.65 -14.08
CA GLU A 686 12.29 -19.49 -15.11
C GLU A 686 12.15 -20.99 -14.80
N ALA A 687 12.33 -21.38 -13.53
CA ALA A 687 12.17 -22.75 -13.06
C ALA A 687 10.70 -23.18 -12.85
N GLY A 688 9.75 -22.25 -12.98
CA GLY A 688 8.33 -22.50 -12.72
C GLY A 688 8.00 -22.79 -11.25
N THR A 689 8.86 -22.36 -10.32
CA THR A 689 8.68 -22.53 -8.86
C THR A 689 8.14 -21.28 -8.15
N ALA A 690 7.97 -20.16 -8.88
CA ALA A 690 7.48 -18.88 -8.34
C ALA A 690 6.00 -18.87 -7.91
N GLY A 691 5.23 -19.94 -8.20
CA GLY A 691 3.78 -19.96 -7.99
C GLY A 691 3.02 -19.13 -9.03
N GLU A 692 1.74 -18.86 -8.76
CA GLU A 692 0.88 -18.07 -9.67
C GLU A 692 1.27 -16.58 -9.66
N PRO A 693 1.33 -15.92 -10.83
CA PRO A 693 1.56 -14.48 -10.90
C PRO A 693 0.37 -13.69 -10.34
N ASN A 694 0.64 -12.51 -9.80
CA ASN A 694 -0.35 -11.54 -9.34
C ASN A 694 -1.18 -10.98 -10.50
N ILE A 695 -0.55 -10.81 -11.67
CA ILE A 695 -1.17 -10.27 -12.87
C ILE A 695 -0.89 -11.18 -14.05
N LYS A 696 -1.94 -11.48 -14.82
CA LYS A 696 -1.87 -12.08 -16.17
C LYS A 696 -2.64 -11.18 -17.12
N GLU A 697 -1.96 -10.56 -18.08
CA GLU A 697 -2.57 -9.66 -19.05
C GLU A 697 -1.99 -9.84 -20.46
N TYR A 698 -2.58 -9.16 -21.44
CA TYR A 698 -2.15 -9.19 -22.84
C TYR A 698 -1.75 -7.79 -23.30
N ILE A 699 -0.51 -7.68 -23.78
CA ILE A 699 0.06 -6.45 -24.35
C ILE A 699 0.34 -6.65 -25.84
N THR A 700 0.64 -5.59 -26.58
CA THR A 700 0.73 -5.62 -28.06
C THR A 700 2.16 -5.63 -28.62
N ALA A 701 3.16 -5.60 -27.75
CA ALA A 701 4.57 -5.63 -28.11
C ALA A 701 5.42 -6.25 -26.98
N MET A 702 6.59 -6.80 -27.32
CA MET A 702 7.63 -7.11 -26.31
C MET A 702 8.40 -5.83 -25.96
N ASP A 703 7.70 -4.87 -25.37
CA ASP A 703 8.15 -3.51 -25.07
C ASP A 703 7.22 -2.95 -23.99
N VAL A 704 7.69 -2.94 -22.75
CA VAL A 704 6.98 -2.37 -21.60
C VAL A 704 7.87 -1.36 -20.90
N THR A 705 7.25 -0.30 -20.40
CA THR A 705 7.91 0.84 -19.74
C THR A 705 7.07 1.32 -18.57
N ASP A 706 7.75 1.71 -17.49
CA ASP A 706 7.35 2.47 -16.30
C ASP A 706 6.02 2.03 -15.67
N TRP A 707 6.09 1.20 -14.63
CA TRP A 707 4.95 0.52 -14.02
C TRP A 707 4.92 0.49 -12.47
N ALA A 708 5.91 -0.11 -11.78
CA ALA A 708 5.99 -0.24 -10.32
C ALA A 708 7.32 -0.85 -9.85
N ASP A 709 7.74 -0.67 -8.58
CA ASP A 709 8.98 -1.31 -8.06
C ASP A 709 8.78 -2.76 -7.51
N ASN A 710 9.90 -3.49 -7.38
CA ASN A 710 10.06 -4.78 -6.71
C ASN A 710 9.14 -5.88 -7.26
N TYR A 711 9.35 -6.28 -8.51
CA TYR A 711 8.59 -7.33 -9.16
C TYR A 711 9.43 -8.16 -10.12
N VAL A 712 8.95 -9.35 -10.47
CA VAL A 712 9.47 -10.12 -11.62
C VAL A 712 8.36 -10.23 -12.64
N GLN A 713 8.68 -10.01 -13.93
CA GLN A 713 7.75 -10.21 -15.02
C GLN A 713 8.29 -11.17 -16.07
N ARG A 714 7.36 -11.87 -16.72
CA ARG A 714 7.61 -12.69 -17.90
C ARG A 714 6.77 -12.16 -19.06
N LEU A 715 7.42 -11.83 -20.18
CA LEU A 715 6.76 -11.57 -21.45
C LEU A 715 6.97 -12.79 -22.35
N SER A 716 5.90 -13.39 -22.85
CA SER A 716 5.98 -14.59 -23.71
C SER A 716 5.06 -14.49 -24.94
N THR A 717 5.54 -14.97 -26.09
CA THR A 717 4.79 -15.03 -27.34
C THR A 717 5.42 -16.02 -28.34
N TRP A 718 4.77 -16.27 -29.48
CA TRP A 718 5.44 -16.89 -30.63
C TRP A 718 5.83 -15.84 -31.65
N PHE A 719 7.12 -15.76 -31.96
CA PHE A 719 7.63 -15.01 -33.09
C PHE A 719 7.30 -15.72 -34.42
N VAL A 720 6.82 -14.95 -35.38
CA VAL A 720 6.51 -15.35 -36.75
C VAL A 720 7.39 -14.52 -37.70
N PRO A 721 8.50 -15.07 -38.21
CA PRO A 721 9.42 -14.34 -39.06
C PRO A 721 8.69 -13.83 -40.30
N PRO A 722 8.82 -12.54 -40.66
CA PRO A 722 8.23 -12.01 -41.88
C PRO A 722 8.95 -12.53 -43.14
N THR A 723 10.22 -12.91 -43.01
CA THR A 723 11.05 -13.44 -44.10
C THR A 723 11.85 -14.64 -43.62
N THR A 724 12.26 -15.51 -44.54
CA THR A 724 13.18 -16.61 -44.21
C THR A 724 14.58 -16.03 -44.15
N GLY A 725 15.30 -16.25 -43.05
CA GLY A 725 16.60 -15.62 -42.85
C GLY A 725 17.27 -16.01 -41.55
N ARG A 726 18.43 -15.40 -41.29
CA ARG A 726 19.16 -15.51 -40.04
C ARG A 726 18.85 -14.29 -39.20
N TYR A 727 18.27 -14.50 -38.04
CA TYR A 727 17.78 -13.43 -37.16
C TYR A 727 18.74 -13.18 -36.00
N VAL A 728 18.82 -11.91 -35.61
CA VAL A 728 19.54 -11.43 -34.43
C VAL A 728 18.55 -10.69 -33.54
N PHE A 729 18.50 -11.06 -32.26
CA PHE A 729 17.67 -10.43 -31.23
C PHE A 729 18.51 -9.56 -30.29
N TYR A 730 17.92 -8.45 -29.85
CA TYR A 730 18.49 -7.45 -28.95
C TYR A 730 17.59 -7.28 -27.73
N LEU A 731 18.19 -7.07 -26.56
CA LEU A 731 17.53 -6.92 -25.27
C LEU A 731 17.87 -5.57 -24.62
N SER A 732 16.91 -4.90 -24.02
CA SER A 732 17.12 -3.73 -23.17
C SER A 732 16.15 -3.78 -22.00
N SER A 733 16.66 -3.84 -20.77
CA SER A 733 15.86 -3.79 -19.54
C SER A 733 16.34 -2.72 -18.56
N ASP A 734 15.61 -2.37 -17.50
CA ASP A 734 16.14 -1.50 -16.43
C ASP A 734 16.73 -2.27 -15.27
N ASP A 735 16.59 -3.59 -15.22
CA ASP A 735 17.37 -4.42 -14.31
C ASP A 735 17.78 -5.72 -14.99
N ASP A 736 18.17 -6.75 -14.24
CA ASP A 736 18.62 -8.00 -14.83
C ASP A 736 17.46 -8.74 -15.55
N SER A 737 17.77 -9.27 -16.73
CA SER A 737 16.81 -10.03 -17.53
C SER A 737 17.46 -11.07 -18.42
N ASP A 738 16.71 -12.14 -18.68
CA ASP A 738 17.11 -13.24 -19.54
C ASP A 738 16.13 -13.40 -20.70
N LEU A 739 16.65 -13.40 -21.94
CA LEU A 739 15.88 -13.61 -23.17
C LEU A 739 16.10 -15.03 -23.70
N PHE A 740 15.00 -15.75 -23.87
CA PHE A 740 14.96 -17.12 -24.37
C PHE A 740 14.31 -17.20 -25.75
N LEU A 741 14.82 -18.10 -26.60
CA LEU A 741 14.24 -18.45 -27.88
C LEU A 741 14.22 -19.98 -28.06
N SER A 742 13.10 -20.50 -28.55
CA SER A 742 13.03 -21.85 -29.14
C SER A 742 13.14 -21.77 -30.66
N THR A 743 13.90 -22.66 -31.27
CA THR A 743 13.97 -22.80 -32.74
C THR A 743 12.82 -23.65 -33.31
N ASP A 744 11.77 -23.84 -32.54
CA ASP A 744 10.48 -24.40 -32.95
C ASP A 744 9.32 -23.80 -32.11
N GLU A 745 8.10 -24.31 -32.29
CA GLU A 745 6.93 -23.83 -31.55
C GLU A 745 6.85 -24.34 -30.10
N ASN A 746 7.73 -25.27 -29.69
CA ASN A 746 7.69 -25.90 -28.38
C ASN A 746 8.52 -25.08 -27.37
N GLU A 747 7.84 -24.54 -26.35
CA GLU A 747 8.45 -23.76 -25.27
C GLU A 747 9.51 -24.55 -24.48
N ALA A 748 9.37 -25.88 -24.39
CA ALA A 748 10.32 -26.73 -23.66
C ALA A 748 11.71 -26.78 -24.32
N ASN A 749 11.80 -26.39 -25.60
CA ASN A 749 13.05 -26.35 -26.35
C ASN A 749 13.75 -24.98 -26.29
N LYS A 750 13.21 -24.03 -25.51
CA LYS A 750 13.78 -22.68 -25.37
C LYS A 750 15.20 -22.74 -24.79
N ARG A 751 16.05 -21.81 -25.25
CA ARG A 751 17.43 -21.65 -24.80
C ARG A 751 17.69 -20.18 -24.54
N LEU A 752 18.55 -19.87 -23.57
CA LEU A 752 19.00 -18.51 -23.29
C LEU A 752 19.82 -17.99 -24.50
N ILE A 753 19.44 -16.83 -25.03
CA ILE A 753 20.06 -16.24 -26.22
C ILE A 753 20.62 -14.84 -26.00
N ALA A 754 20.24 -14.14 -24.93
CA ALA A 754 20.80 -12.86 -24.51
C ALA A 754 20.50 -12.62 -23.02
N GLN A 755 21.35 -11.87 -22.34
CA GLN A 755 21.21 -11.56 -20.92
C GLN A 755 21.62 -10.12 -20.60
N GLN A 756 20.82 -9.45 -19.78
CA GLN A 756 21.15 -8.21 -19.11
C GLN A 756 21.42 -8.48 -17.62
N THR A 757 22.50 -7.94 -17.06
CA THR A 757 22.95 -8.23 -15.68
C THR A 757 22.83 -7.05 -14.72
N SER A 758 22.43 -5.88 -15.21
CA SER A 758 22.36 -4.62 -14.47
C SER A 758 21.52 -3.62 -15.24
N TYR A 759 21.15 -2.50 -14.62
CA TYR A 759 20.27 -1.51 -15.21
C TYR A 759 20.69 -0.89 -16.55
N ASN A 760 19.69 -0.49 -17.36
CA ASN A 760 19.82 0.32 -18.57
C ASN A 760 18.54 1.15 -18.80
N GLY A 761 18.73 2.39 -19.25
CA GLY A 761 17.61 3.22 -19.69
C GLY A 761 16.78 2.58 -20.81
N THR A 762 15.55 3.06 -20.93
CA THR A 762 14.56 2.53 -21.88
C THR A 762 15.08 2.49 -23.31
N ARG A 763 15.03 1.30 -23.94
CA ARG A 763 15.40 1.06 -25.35
C ARG A 763 16.85 1.48 -25.67
N ALA A 764 17.77 1.30 -24.73
CA ALA A 764 19.21 1.48 -24.93
C ALA A 764 19.81 0.25 -25.64
N TRP A 765 19.63 0.16 -26.96
CA TRP A 765 20.02 -1.01 -27.76
C TRP A 765 21.52 -1.11 -28.02
N GLN A 766 22.18 0.04 -28.22
CA GLN A 766 23.59 0.15 -28.59
C GLN A 766 24.45 0.78 -27.49
N SER A 767 23.85 1.48 -26.53
CA SER A 767 24.53 2.07 -25.37
C SER A 767 24.18 1.33 -24.08
N GLY A 768 24.83 1.72 -22.98
CA GLY A 768 24.58 1.19 -21.65
C GLY A 768 25.49 0.03 -21.24
N ASN A 769 25.09 -0.67 -20.19
CA ASN A 769 25.80 -1.79 -19.61
C ASN A 769 25.70 -3.03 -20.51
N ASN A 770 26.75 -3.87 -20.41
CA ASN A 770 26.87 -5.23 -20.96
C ASN A 770 26.34 -5.47 -22.40
N VAL A 771 26.43 -4.48 -23.30
CA VAL A 771 25.89 -4.50 -24.67
C VAL A 771 26.16 -5.80 -25.44
N SER A 772 27.36 -6.38 -25.32
CA SER A 772 27.73 -7.62 -26.02
C SER A 772 26.92 -8.86 -25.56
N GLN A 773 26.43 -8.88 -24.32
CA GLN A 773 25.59 -9.97 -23.79
C GLN A 773 24.11 -9.78 -24.11
N ARG A 774 23.69 -8.57 -24.49
CA ARG A 774 22.30 -8.23 -24.84
C ARG A 774 21.97 -8.39 -26.33
N ASN A 775 22.98 -8.69 -27.13
CA ASN A 775 22.85 -9.02 -28.54
C ASN A 775 23.11 -10.51 -28.73
N SER A 776 22.10 -11.23 -29.23
CA SER A 776 22.15 -12.68 -29.40
C SER A 776 23.23 -13.19 -30.36
N SER A 777 23.77 -12.34 -31.26
CA SER A 777 24.90 -12.72 -32.12
C SER A 777 26.26 -12.61 -31.45
N THR A 778 26.35 -11.91 -30.32
CA THR A 778 27.60 -11.73 -29.55
C THR A 778 27.52 -12.32 -28.14
N TYR A 779 26.35 -12.80 -27.73
CA TYR A 779 26.10 -13.43 -26.45
C TYR A 779 27.01 -14.64 -26.24
N VAL A 780 27.57 -14.75 -25.03
CA VAL A 780 28.41 -15.86 -24.59
C VAL A 780 27.70 -16.57 -23.45
N ALA A 781 27.29 -17.81 -23.68
CA ALA A 781 26.63 -18.63 -22.68
C ALA A 781 27.58 -18.99 -21.52
N PRO A 782 27.06 -19.42 -20.35
CA PRO A 782 27.88 -19.80 -19.20
C PRO A 782 28.91 -20.91 -19.47
N ASP A 783 28.66 -21.75 -20.47
CA ASP A 783 29.59 -22.80 -20.91
C ASP A 783 30.68 -22.30 -21.89
N GLY A 784 30.68 -21.00 -22.20
CA GLY A 784 31.60 -20.33 -23.13
C GLY A 784 31.17 -20.41 -24.60
N SER A 785 30.04 -21.05 -24.92
CA SER A 785 29.54 -21.13 -26.30
C SER A 785 28.89 -19.83 -26.76
N MET A 786 28.92 -19.57 -28.07
CA MET A 786 28.22 -18.43 -28.70
C MET A 786 27.09 -18.96 -29.61
N PRO A 787 25.94 -19.37 -29.04
CA PRO A 787 24.91 -20.12 -29.78
C PRO A 787 24.32 -19.34 -30.95
N GLY A 788 24.32 -18.00 -30.89
CA GLY A 788 23.78 -17.13 -31.94
C GLY A 788 24.83 -16.48 -32.85
N ALA A 789 26.11 -16.86 -32.80
CA ALA A 789 27.20 -16.20 -33.55
C ALA A 789 26.94 -16.06 -35.07
N ASN A 790 26.14 -16.98 -35.64
CA ASN A 790 25.75 -16.98 -37.06
C ASN A 790 24.30 -16.57 -37.30
N GLY A 791 23.64 -15.94 -36.32
CA GLY A 791 22.20 -15.70 -36.29
C GLY A 791 21.38 -16.99 -36.20
N TYR A 792 20.10 -16.86 -35.82
CA TYR A 792 19.16 -17.98 -35.76
C TYR A 792 18.47 -18.15 -37.09
N GLN A 793 18.63 -19.30 -37.74
CA GLN A 793 17.97 -19.60 -39.02
C GLN A 793 16.48 -19.86 -38.77
N LEU A 794 15.62 -18.96 -39.23
CA LEU A 794 14.17 -19.05 -39.07
C LEU A 794 13.47 -18.95 -40.43
N THR A 795 12.33 -19.61 -40.55
CA THR A 795 11.55 -19.69 -41.79
C THR A 795 10.34 -18.76 -41.73
N ALA A 796 10.08 -18.02 -42.81
CA ALA A 796 8.93 -17.12 -42.90
C ALA A 796 7.61 -17.85 -42.58
N GLY A 797 6.77 -17.24 -41.73
CA GLY A 797 5.46 -17.78 -41.38
C GLY A 797 5.47 -18.97 -40.41
N GLN A 798 6.63 -19.54 -40.07
CA GLN A 798 6.75 -20.55 -39.03
C GLN A 798 6.77 -19.89 -37.65
N ARG A 799 6.27 -20.58 -36.62
CA ARG A 799 6.18 -20.05 -35.25
C ARG A 799 7.35 -20.53 -34.41
N TYR A 800 7.90 -19.62 -33.62
CA TYR A 800 9.05 -19.85 -32.75
C TYR A 800 8.76 -19.26 -31.37
N TYR A 801 8.83 -20.05 -30.30
CA TYR A 801 8.56 -19.53 -28.96
C TYR A 801 9.65 -18.55 -28.51
N ILE A 802 9.27 -17.39 -27.98
CA ILE A 802 10.19 -16.38 -27.45
C ILE A 802 9.67 -15.84 -26.11
N GLU A 803 10.57 -15.65 -25.15
CA GLU A 803 10.24 -15.22 -23.79
C GLU A 803 11.35 -14.36 -23.21
N VAL A 804 11.02 -13.29 -22.48
CA VAL A 804 11.96 -12.59 -21.60
C VAL A 804 11.45 -12.62 -20.17
N VAL A 805 12.34 -12.90 -19.22
CA VAL A 805 12.08 -12.79 -17.78
C VAL A 805 12.91 -11.65 -17.22
N HIS A 806 12.26 -10.65 -16.63
CA HIS A 806 12.86 -9.43 -16.10
C HIS A 806 12.58 -9.35 -14.60
N HIS A 807 13.64 -9.22 -13.81
CA HIS A 807 13.52 -8.79 -12.43
C HIS A 807 13.64 -7.27 -12.38
N GLU A 808 12.82 -6.64 -11.56
CA GLU A 808 12.87 -5.22 -11.27
C GLU A 808 13.02 -5.00 -9.76
N GLY A 809 14.06 -4.26 -9.38
CA GLY A 809 14.33 -3.79 -8.04
C GLY A 809 13.61 -2.47 -7.70
N THR A 810 14.31 -1.36 -7.88
CA THR A 810 13.76 -0.01 -7.67
C THR A 810 14.26 0.94 -8.75
N GLY A 811 13.41 1.84 -9.24
CA GLY A 811 13.86 2.89 -10.17
C GLY A 811 12.95 3.02 -11.38
N GLY A 812 13.54 3.01 -12.58
CA GLY A 812 12.75 2.97 -13.80
C GLY A 812 12.33 1.53 -14.09
N ASP A 813 11.27 1.37 -14.88
CA ASP A 813 10.86 0.04 -15.31
C ASP A 813 10.95 -0.05 -16.81
N ASN A 814 11.79 -0.91 -17.37
CA ASN A 814 11.61 -1.28 -18.77
C ASN A 814 12.09 -2.67 -19.09
N VAL A 815 11.44 -3.31 -20.06
CA VAL A 815 12.02 -4.43 -20.79
C VAL A 815 11.50 -4.42 -22.22
N ALA A 816 12.42 -4.49 -23.18
CA ALA A 816 12.10 -4.50 -24.60
C ALA A 816 13.02 -5.43 -25.38
N VAL A 817 12.47 -6.06 -26.42
CA VAL A 817 13.19 -6.98 -27.31
C VAL A 817 13.03 -6.54 -28.76
N TYR A 818 14.10 -6.46 -29.52
CA TYR A 818 14.11 -6.08 -30.95
C TYR A 818 14.73 -7.18 -31.80
N TYR A 819 14.34 -7.34 -33.07
CA TYR A 819 15.02 -8.24 -34.00
C TYR A 819 15.53 -7.54 -35.26
N THR A 820 16.61 -8.05 -35.85
CA THR A 820 17.07 -7.70 -37.20
C THR A 820 17.44 -8.97 -37.97
N LEU A 821 17.68 -8.85 -39.27
CA LEU A 821 18.41 -9.87 -40.01
C LEU A 821 19.91 -9.73 -39.77
N LEU A 822 20.62 -10.85 -39.78
CA LEU A 822 22.07 -10.89 -39.63
C LEU A 822 22.75 -10.03 -40.72
N GLY A 823 23.55 -9.07 -40.27
CA GLY A 823 24.25 -8.12 -41.15
C GLY A 823 23.54 -6.78 -41.33
N GLU A 824 22.31 -6.61 -40.84
CA GLU A 824 21.68 -5.31 -40.72
C GLU A 824 22.27 -4.51 -39.54
N ASN A 825 22.18 -3.18 -39.62
CA ASN A 825 22.61 -2.31 -38.53
C ASN A 825 21.74 -2.57 -37.28
N PRO A 826 22.32 -2.58 -36.07
CA PRO A 826 21.56 -2.59 -34.83
C PRO A 826 20.58 -1.41 -34.76
N PRO A 827 19.44 -1.55 -34.05
CA PRO A 827 18.47 -0.47 -33.89
C PRO A 827 19.07 0.72 -33.14
N ALA A 828 18.75 1.95 -33.55
CA ALA A 828 19.18 3.16 -32.84
C ALA A 828 18.51 3.28 -31.46
N ASP A 829 19.22 3.76 -30.45
CA ASP A 829 18.67 3.94 -29.09
C ASP A 829 17.37 4.75 -29.11
N GLY A 830 16.40 4.35 -28.28
CA GLY A 830 15.05 4.92 -28.24
C GLY A 830 14.08 4.35 -29.28
N THR A 831 14.56 3.60 -30.29
CA THR A 831 13.69 2.97 -31.29
C THR A 831 12.76 1.95 -30.61
N PRO A 832 11.43 2.04 -30.76
CA PRO A 832 10.50 1.04 -30.20
C PRO A 832 10.74 -0.36 -30.78
N SER A 833 10.50 -1.40 -29.98
CA SER A 833 10.59 -2.81 -30.39
C SER A 833 9.82 -3.07 -31.69
N ASN A 834 10.40 -3.80 -32.65
CA ASN A 834 9.67 -4.29 -33.82
C ASN A 834 8.99 -5.66 -33.62
N LEU A 835 9.08 -6.27 -32.43
CA LEU A 835 8.30 -7.44 -32.02
C LEU A 835 6.89 -7.01 -31.61
N ARG A 836 6.09 -6.61 -32.60
CA ARG A 836 4.71 -6.15 -32.46
C ARG A 836 3.88 -6.48 -33.69
N GLY A 837 2.55 -6.47 -33.56
CA GLY A 837 1.65 -6.75 -34.68
C GLY A 837 1.84 -8.17 -35.25
N ASN A 838 1.79 -8.32 -36.57
CA ASN A 838 1.66 -9.64 -37.21
C ASN A 838 2.88 -10.57 -37.11
N VAL A 839 4.01 -10.09 -36.58
CA VAL A 839 5.22 -10.92 -36.38
C VAL A 839 5.26 -11.61 -35.02
N ILE A 840 4.24 -11.41 -34.19
CA ILE A 840 4.08 -12.08 -32.90
C ILE A 840 2.63 -12.58 -32.74
N GLY A 841 2.39 -13.51 -31.81
CA GLY A 841 1.04 -13.93 -31.47
C GLY A 841 0.99 -15.11 -30.50
N LEU A 842 -0.20 -15.39 -29.96
CA LEU A 842 -0.43 -16.48 -29.01
C LEU A 842 -1.48 -17.46 -29.53
N LYS A 843 -1.44 -18.71 -29.06
CA LYS A 843 -2.54 -19.65 -29.19
C LYS A 843 -3.55 -19.40 -28.06
N LEU A 844 -4.73 -18.88 -28.39
CA LEU A 844 -5.79 -18.54 -27.42
C LEU A 844 -7.16 -19.08 -27.88
N PRO A 845 -8.17 -19.13 -27.00
CA PRO A 845 -9.54 -19.49 -27.38
C PRO A 845 -10.05 -18.60 -28.52
N ALA A 846 -10.71 -19.19 -29.51
CA ALA A 846 -11.35 -18.42 -30.57
C ALA A 846 -12.57 -17.68 -30.01
N PRO A 847 -12.64 -16.35 -30.13
CA PRO A 847 -13.83 -15.60 -29.76
C PRO A 847 -14.99 -15.95 -30.70
N THR A 848 -16.20 -15.95 -30.16
CA THR A 848 -17.44 -16.23 -30.90
C THR A 848 -18.34 -15.00 -31.02
N SER A 849 -18.00 -13.90 -30.35
CA SER A 849 -18.79 -12.67 -30.31
C SER A 849 -17.93 -11.41 -30.33
N LEU A 850 -18.41 -10.38 -31.02
CA LEU A 850 -17.92 -9.01 -30.92
C LEU A 850 -19.09 -8.08 -31.23
N VAL A 851 -19.58 -7.36 -30.22
CA VAL A 851 -20.80 -6.55 -30.33
C VAL A 851 -20.57 -5.16 -29.76
N ILE A 852 -21.01 -4.12 -30.47
CA ILE A 852 -21.07 -2.75 -29.95
C ILE A 852 -22.33 -2.62 -29.09
N THR A 853 -22.14 -2.44 -27.78
CA THR A 853 -23.21 -2.30 -26.79
C THR A 853 -23.60 -0.84 -26.53
N GLN A 854 -22.69 0.10 -26.78
CA GLN A 854 -22.94 1.55 -26.70
C GLN A 854 -22.42 2.23 -27.97
N GLN A 855 -23.34 2.84 -28.71
CA GLN A 855 -23.03 3.65 -29.89
C GLN A 855 -22.59 5.06 -29.46
N PRO A 856 -21.63 5.70 -30.17
CA PRO A 856 -21.34 7.11 -29.96
C PRO A 856 -22.58 7.96 -30.25
N GLN A 857 -22.81 8.97 -29.43
CA GLN A 857 -23.99 9.84 -29.53
C GLN A 857 -23.66 11.11 -30.30
N SER A 858 -24.60 11.59 -31.12
CA SER A 858 -24.49 12.92 -31.74
C SER A 858 -24.47 13.99 -30.65
N VAL A 859 -23.59 14.99 -30.79
CA VAL A 859 -23.40 16.03 -29.77
C VAL A 859 -23.69 17.41 -30.34
N ALA A 860 -24.39 18.24 -29.56
CA ALA A 860 -24.45 19.68 -29.78
C ALA A 860 -23.44 20.35 -28.83
N VAL A 861 -22.38 20.91 -29.40
CA VAL A 861 -21.26 21.48 -28.65
C VAL A 861 -21.01 22.91 -29.12
N ARG A 862 -20.63 23.79 -28.20
CA ARG A 862 -20.22 25.15 -28.57
C ARG A 862 -18.84 25.13 -29.23
N ALA A 863 -18.59 26.05 -30.17
CA ALA A 863 -17.24 26.25 -30.69
C ALA A 863 -16.27 26.52 -29.52
N TRP A 864 -15.02 26.07 -29.64
CA TRP A 864 -13.95 26.13 -28.64
C TRP A 864 -14.21 25.34 -27.33
N HIS A 865 -15.22 24.46 -27.31
CA HIS A 865 -15.52 23.55 -26.20
C HIS A 865 -15.25 22.09 -26.59
N PRO A 866 -14.96 21.19 -25.61
CA PRO A 866 -14.69 19.80 -25.90
C PRO A 866 -15.96 19.05 -26.37
N ALA A 867 -15.85 18.36 -27.49
CA ALA A 867 -16.78 17.31 -27.90
C ALA A 867 -16.25 15.96 -27.42
N VAL A 868 -17.10 15.09 -26.88
CA VAL A 868 -16.71 13.78 -26.32
C VAL A 868 -17.60 12.68 -26.91
N PHE A 869 -16.99 11.59 -27.35
CA PHE A 869 -17.63 10.41 -27.91
C PHE A 869 -17.13 9.17 -27.18
N THR A 870 -18.02 8.22 -26.92
CA THR A 870 -17.70 6.96 -26.26
C THR A 870 -18.27 5.79 -27.04
N VAL A 871 -17.57 4.67 -27.03
CA VAL A 871 -18.04 3.40 -27.60
C VAL A 871 -17.91 2.30 -26.54
N GLY A 872 -18.95 1.48 -26.40
CA GLY A 872 -18.96 0.31 -25.51
C GLY A 872 -19.01 -0.96 -26.33
N VAL A 873 -18.25 -1.98 -25.93
CA VAL A 873 -18.08 -3.23 -26.64
C VAL A 873 -18.17 -4.40 -25.66
N GLU A 874 -18.80 -5.50 -26.09
CA GLU A 874 -18.82 -6.77 -25.39
C GLU A 874 -18.30 -7.89 -26.32
N THR A 875 -17.48 -8.79 -25.77
CA THR A 875 -16.88 -9.95 -26.46
C THR A 875 -16.54 -11.04 -25.44
N ASP A 876 -16.53 -12.29 -25.88
CA ASP A 876 -16.08 -13.48 -25.14
C ASP A 876 -14.56 -13.72 -25.27
N ALA A 877 -13.85 -12.84 -25.98
CA ALA A 877 -12.39 -12.91 -26.08
C ALA A 877 -11.72 -12.75 -24.72
N VAL A 878 -10.69 -13.56 -24.49
CA VAL A 878 -9.82 -13.41 -23.31
C VAL A 878 -8.77 -12.30 -23.48
N TYR A 879 -8.74 -11.64 -24.64
CA TYR A 879 -7.76 -10.60 -25.02
C TYR A 879 -8.50 -9.33 -25.51
N PRO A 880 -7.90 -8.14 -25.36
CA PRO A 880 -8.60 -6.88 -25.62
C PRO A 880 -8.84 -6.64 -27.13
N ALA A 881 -9.95 -5.96 -27.44
CA ALA A 881 -10.19 -5.39 -28.75
C ALA A 881 -9.38 -4.09 -28.96
N THR A 882 -9.07 -3.77 -30.21
CA THR A 882 -8.44 -2.49 -30.61
C THR A 882 -9.48 -1.54 -31.19
N TYR A 883 -9.25 -0.23 -31.02
CA TYR A 883 -10.18 0.81 -31.46
C TYR A 883 -9.47 1.75 -32.44
N GLN A 884 -10.22 2.26 -33.40
CA GLN A 884 -9.75 3.31 -34.31
C GLN A 884 -10.91 4.27 -34.59
N TRP A 885 -10.85 5.46 -33.99
CA TRP A 885 -11.81 6.52 -34.28
C TRP A 885 -11.55 7.10 -35.67
N ARG A 886 -12.62 7.47 -36.36
CA ARG A 886 -12.57 8.09 -37.67
C ARG A 886 -13.42 9.35 -37.69
N ARG A 887 -12.98 10.33 -38.47
CA ARG A 887 -13.72 11.55 -38.78
C ARG A 887 -14.03 11.56 -40.26
N ASN A 888 -15.32 11.67 -40.60
CA ASN A 888 -15.82 11.61 -41.98
C ASN A 888 -15.28 10.36 -42.73
N GLY A 889 -15.22 9.23 -42.02
CA GLY A 889 -14.71 7.95 -42.54
C GLY A 889 -13.18 7.81 -42.59
N GLN A 890 -12.40 8.86 -42.28
CA GLN A 890 -10.93 8.82 -42.29
C GLN A 890 -10.36 8.56 -40.88
N PRO A 891 -9.41 7.63 -40.71
CA PRO A 891 -8.77 7.35 -39.43
C PRO A 891 -8.15 8.60 -38.80
N ILE A 892 -8.41 8.79 -37.51
CA ILE A 892 -7.79 9.84 -36.70
C ILE A 892 -6.55 9.22 -36.05
N ALA A 893 -5.37 9.77 -36.37
CA ALA A 893 -4.11 9.25 -35.86
C ALA A 893 -4.13 9.17 -34.31
N ASN A 894 -3.69 8.03 -33.77
CA ASN A 894 -3.56 7.74 -32.33
C ASN A 894 -4.86 7.75 -31.50
N ALA A 895 -6.03 8.01 -32.10
CA ALA A 895 -7.32 7.91 -31.41
C ALA A 895 -7.79 6.44 -31.33
N THR A 896 -7.29 5.73 -30.30
CA THR A 896 -7.27 4.26 -30.26
C THR A 896 -7.86 3.65 -28.98
N THR A 897 -8.55 4.44 -28.16
CA THR A 897 -9.25 3.97 -26.96
C THR A 897 -10.76 3.97 -27.14
N THR A 898 -11.50 3.56 -26.10
CA THR A 898 -12.98 3.56 -26.06
C THR A 898 -13.59 4.97 -26.01
N VAL A 899 -12.77 6.01 -25.89
CA VAL A 899 -13.20 7.41 -25.78
C VAL A 899 -12.43 8.26 -26.77
N TYR A 900 -13.12 9.20 -27.42
CA TYR A 900 -12.50 10.21 -28.25
C TYR A 900 -13.04 11.61 -27.93
N SER A 901 -12.15 12.58 -27.75
CA SER A 901 -12.50 13.97 -27.55
C SER A 901 -11.61 14.95 -28.31
N PHE A 902 -12.15 16.10 -28.67
CA PHE A 902 -11.40 17.19 -29.29
C PHE A 902 -12.09 18.54 -29.01
N VAL A 903 -11.33 19.64 -29.10
CA VAL A 903 -11.90 21.00 -28.99
C VAL A 903 -12.54 21.38 -30.32
N ALA A 904 -13.86 21.59 -30.33
CA ALA A 904 -14.61 21.85 -31.55
C ALA A 904 -14.27 23.22 -32.17
N SER A 905 -14.06 23.25 -33.48
CA SER A 905 -13.97 24.45 -34.31
C SER A 905 -15.30 24.70 -35.01
N THR A 906 -15.52 25.90 -35.53
CA THR A 906 -16.72 26.21 -36.32
C THR A 906 -16.83 25.36 -37.60
N ASN A 907 -15.70 24.88 -38.10
CA ASN A 907 -15.61 24.01 -39.28
C ASN A 907 -16.01 22.55 -39.01
N ASP A 908 -16.21 22.17 -37.74
CA ASP A 908 -16.58 20.80 -37.38
C ASP A 908 -18.10 20.55 -37.46
N ASN A 909 -18.89 21.57 -37.80
CA ASN A 909 -20.33 21.43 -37.91
C ASN A 909 -20.71 20.44 -39.04
N GLY A 910 -21.46 19.41 -38.67
CA GLY A 910 -21.83 18.31 -39.56
C GLY A 910 -20.77 17.20 -39.68
N ALA A 911 -19.63 17.29 -38.99
CA ALA A 911 -18.64 16.22 -39.00
C ALA A 911 -19.24 14.93 -38.42
N GLN A 912 -18.90 13.79 -39.03
CA GLN A 912 -19.31 12.46 -38.60
C GLN A 912 -18.18 11.76 -37.87
N ILE A 913 -18.43 11.29 -36.66
CA ILE A 913 -17.47 10.56 -35.82
C ILE A 913 -17.97 9.12 -35.64
N ASP A 914 -17.18 8.14 -36.03
CA ASP A 914 -17.44 6.72 -35.79
C ASP A 914 -16.18 6.00 -35.28
N CYS A 915 -16.34 4.77 -34.80
CA CYS A 915 -15.24 3.95 -34.30
C CYS A 915 -15.27 2.57 -34.96
N VAL A 916 -14.11 2.12 -35.46
CA VAL A 916 -13.90 0.74 -35.90
C VAL A 916 -13.27 -0.03 -34.75
N VAL A 917 -13.95 -1.07 -34.29
CA VAL A 917 -13.48 -1.97 -33.24
C VAL A 917 -13.03 -3.26 -33.89
N THR A 918 -11.80 -3.67 -33.65
CA THR A 918 -11.20 -4.87 -34.25
C THR A 918 -10.79 -5.86 -33.17
N LEU A 919 -11.13 -7.13 -33.38
CA LEU A 919 -10.69 -8.23 -32.55
C LEU A 919 -9.83 -9.18 -33.40
N SER A 920 -8.57 -9.31 -33.02
CA SER A 920 -7.60 -10.14 -33.73
C SER A 920 -8.11 -11.59 -33.83
N ALA A 921 -7.93 -12.22 -34.99
CA ALA A 921 -8.48 -13.53 -35.37
C ALA A 921 -10.02 -13.68 -35.46
N TYR A 922 -10.81 -12.64 -35.19
CA TYR A 922 -12.28 -12.64 -35.36
C TYR A 922 -12.74 -11.76 -36.54
N GLY A 923 -12.35 -10.49 -36.55
CA GLY A 923 -12.83 -9.49 -37.51
C GLY A 923 -13.04 -8.12 -36.86
N SER A 924 -13.79 -7.24 -37.52
CA SER A 924 -14.11 -5.90 -37.02
C SER A 924 -15.60 -5.56 -37.11
N VAL A 925 -16.04 -4.67 -36.23
CA VAL A 925 -17.36 -4.05 -36.23
C VAL A 925 -17.20 -2.53 -36.25
N THR A 926 -18.09 -1.82 -36.94
CA THR A 926 -18.05 -0.35 -37.05
C THR A 926 -19.28 0.23 -36.35
N SER A 927 -19.07 1.25 -35.53
CA SER A 927 -20.16 1.96 -34.86
C SER A 927 -21.03 2.74 -35.86
N GLN A 928 -22.22 3.13 -35.43
CA GLN A 928 -22.98 4.15 -36.14
C GLN A 928 -22.23 5.50 -36.06
N PRO A 929 -22.34 6.37 -37.10
CA PRO A 929 -21.74 7.68 -37.06
C PRO A 929 -22.54 8.64 -36.17
N ALA A 930 -21.85 9.33 -35.27
CA ALA A 930 -22.35 10.45 -34.48
C ALA A 930 -22.08 11.77 -35.21
N THR A 931 -23.07 12.67 -35.27
CA THR A 931 -22.92 13.99 -35.91
C THR A 931 -22.55 15.05 -34.88
N VAL A 932 -21.60 15.92 -35.23
CA VAL A 932 -21.24 17.10 -34.44
C VAL A 932 -22.06 18.30 -34.90
N THR A 933 -22.87 18.87 -34.01
CA THR A 933 -23.57 20.15 -34.24
C THR A 933 -22.85 21.24 -33.48
N VAL A 934 -22.29 22.23 -34.19
CA VAL A 934 -21.52 23.30 -33.57
C VAL A 934 -22.40 24.52 -33.33
N LEU A 935 -22.54 24.91 -32.06
CA LEU A 935 -23.23 26.12 -31.64
C LEU A 935 -22.24 27.29 -31.65
N THR A 936 -22.62 28.40 -32.27
CA THR A 936 -21.77 29.60 -32.43
C THR A 936 -22.15 30.74 -31.48
N ASP A 937 -22.95 30.46 -30.45
CA ASP A 937 -23.49 31.43 -29.48
C ASP A 937 -22.52 31.74 -28.32
N THR A 938 -21.24 31.41 -28.46
CA THR A 938 -20.19 31.67 -27.47
C THR A 938 -19.87 33.15 -27.33
N VAL A 939 -19.51 33.58 -26.13
CA VAL A 939 -19.15 34.96 -25.79
C VAL A 939 -17.64 35.06 -25.56
N PHE A 940 -17.00 36.06 -26.14
CA PHE A 940 -15.58 36.32 -25.91
C PHE A 940 -15.38 36.96 -24.52
N VAL A 941 -14.53 36.35 -23.70
CA VAL A 941 -14.14 36.84 -22.38
C VAL A 941 -12.69 37.33 -22.45
N PRO A 942 -12.44 38.65 -22.43
CA PRO A 942 -11.08 39.20 -22.44
C PRO A 942 -10.37 38.95 -21.10
N GLY A 943 -9.04 38.87 -21.13
CA GLY A 943 -8.21 38.80 -19.92
C GLY A 943 -8.13 37.44 -19.25
N LYS A 944 -8.71 36.40 -19.84
CA LYS A 944 -8.77 35.06 -19.25
C LYS A 944 -8.44 33.96 -20.25
N LEU A 945 -7.87 32.86 -19.76
CA LEU A 945 -7.69 31.59 -20.46
C LEU A 945 -8.49 30.50 -19.74
N LYS A 946 -8.77 29.41 -20.44
CA LYS A 946 -9.50 28.25 -19.90
C LYS A 946 -8.53 27.10 -19.64
N GLU A 947 -8.49 26.59 -18.42
CA GLU A 947 -7.83 25.34 -18.06
C GLU A 947 -8.84 24.20 -18.05
N GLU A 948 -8.45 23.05 -18.59
CA GLU A 948 -9.13 21.77 -18.51
C GLU A 948 -8.20 20.78 -17.81
N TYR A 949 -8.63 20.26 -16.65
CA TYR A 949 -7.81 19.43 -15.77
C TYR A 949 -8.21 17.94 -15.84
N PHE A 950 -7.23 17.05 -16.03
CA PHE A 950 -7.40 15.61 -16.20
C PHE A 950 -6.53 14.82 -15.19
N PRO A 951 -7.06 14.48 -14.00
CA PRO A 951 -6.31 13.74 -12.99
C PRO A 951 -5.95 12.34 -13.50
N GLY A 952 -4.70 11.92 -13.30
CA GLY A 952 -4.19 10.60 -13.68
C GLY A 952 -4.08 10.33 -15.19
N ALA A 953 -4.49 11.26 -16.06
CA ALA A 953 -4.41 11.07 -17.50
C ALA A 953 -2.97 11.29 -18.00
N GLY A 954 -2.46 10.39 -18.83
CA GLY A 954 -1.16 10.56 -19.49
C GLY A 954 -1.17 11.67 -20.56
N PHE A 955 0.01 12.21 -20.87
CA PHE A 955 0.19 13.31 -21.83
C PHE A 955 -0.44 13.01 -23.20
N ASP A 956 -0.07 11.88 -23.80
CA ASP A 956 -0.56 11.43 -25.11
C ASP A 956 -2.07 11.18 -25.13
N ALA A 957 -2.65 10.78 -23.99
CA ALA A 957 -4.08 10.56 -23.89
C ALA A 957 -4.84 11.88 -24.10
N VAL A 958 -4.38 12.98 -23.50
CA VAL A 958 -4.97 14.31 -23.69
C VAL A 958 -4.64 14.88 -25.07
N LEU A 959 -3.40 14.70 -25.55
CA LEU A 959 -2.96 15.21 -26.84
C LEU A 959 -3.76 14.63 -28.02
N TYR A 960 -3.99 13.31 -28.03
CA TYR A 960 -4.71 12.62 -29.11
C TYR A 960 -6.21 12.46 -28.84
N GLY A 961 -6.70 12.96 -27.71
CA GLY A 961 -8.12 12.93 -27.40
C GLY A 961 -8.64 11.59 -26.88
N ASN A 962 -7.77 10.71 -26.39
CA ASN A 962 -8.16 9.44 -25.77
C ASN A 962 -8.68 9.61 -24.33
N VAL A 963 -9.25 10.77 -24.01
CA VAL A 963 -9.78 11.15 -22.69
C VAL A 963 -11.22 11.64 -22.79
N GLY A 964 -11.97 11.47 -21.69
CA GLY A 964 -13.33 11.97 -21.55
C GLY A 964 -13.40 13.48 -21.29
N ALA A 965 -14.49 13.92 -20.67
CA ALA A 965 -14.62 15.30 -20.21
C ALA A 965 -13.59 15.60 -19.09
N PRO A 966 -13.05 16.83 -19.01
CA PRO A 966 -12.16 17.21 -17.92
C PRO A 966 -12.87 17.14 -16.56
N ALA A 967 -12.13 16.82 -15.50
CA ALA A 967 -12.65 16.76 -14.14
C ALA A 967 -12.93 18.16 -13.58
N GLN A 968 -12.12 19.15 -13.98
CA GLN A 968 -12.29 20.54 -13.59
C GLN A 968 -12.03 21.46 -14.79
N VAL A 969 -12.72 22.61 -14.78
CA VAL A 969 -12.49 23.69 -15.72
C VAL A 969 -12.27 24.97 -14.92
N ASN A 970 -11.09 25.57 -15.05
CA ASN A 970 -10.69 26.78 -14.33
C ASN A 970 -10.41 27.93 -15.30
N GLU A 971 -10.32 29.14 -14.77
CA GLU A 971 -9.95 30.33 -15.53
C GLU A 971 -8.63 30.91 -15.04
N TRP A 972 -7.74 31.28 -15.97
CA TRP A 972 -6.45 31.89 -15.65
C TRP A 972 -6.38 33.32 -16.18
N THR A 973 -5.95 34.28 -15.35
CA THR A 973 -5.80 35.71 -15.74
C THR A 973 -4.43 36.03 -16.35
N ILE A 974 -3.53 35.06 -16.32
CA ILE A 974 -2.20 35.07 -16.91
C ILE A 974 -1.90 33.65 -17.40
N PHE A 975 -1.10 33.47 -18.45
CA PHE A 975 -0.70 32.13 -18.92
C PHE A 975 0.39 31.55 -18.00
N GLU A 976 0.03 31.34 -16.74
CA GLU A 976 0.90 30.83 -15.68
C GLU A 976 0.08 30.07 -14.64
N SER A 977 0.54 28.89 -14.23
CA SER A 977 -0.04 28.14 -13.13
C SER A 977 0.50 28.60 -11.76
N GLY A 978 -0.22 28.26 -10.70
CA GLY A 978 0.41 28.16 -9.38
C GLY A 978 1.52 27.09 -9.37
N THR A 979 2.44 27.18 -8.42
CA THR A 979 3.55 26.23 -8.27
C THR A 979 3.26 25.17 -7.21
N ASN A 980 3.65 23.92 -7.46
CA ASN A 980 3.55 22.81 -6.49
C ASN A 980 2.12 22.65 -5.91
N ILE A 981 1.16 22.38 -6.80
CA ILE A 981 -0.27 22.39 -6.52
C ILE A 981 -0.90 20.99 -6.45
N ALA A 982 -0.36 19.99 -7.16
CA ALA A 982 -0.83 18.61 -7.17
C ALA A 982 0.20 17.68 -7.84
N ASP A 983 0.07 16.36 -7.63
CA ASP A 983 0.84 15.36 -8.39
C ASP A 983 -0.06 14.50 -9.32
N ASN A 984 0.52 13.90 -10.35
CA ASN A 984 -0.05 12.96 -11.32
C ASN A 984 -1.31 13.47 -12.05
N TYR A 985 -1.17 14.50 -12.88
CA TYR A 985 -2.25 14.98 -13.75
C TYR A 985 -1.75 15.48 -15.11
N THR A 986 -2.68 15.59 -16.07
CA THR A 986 -2.44 16.40 -17.28
C THR A 986 -3.43 17.55 -17.32
N ARG A 987 -2.97 18.73 -17.73
CA ARG A 987 -3.81 19.91 -17.95
C ARG A 987 -3.71 20.39 -19.40
N ARG A 988 -4.80 20.97 -19.91
CA ARG A 988 -4.85 21.70 -21.17
C ARG A 988 -5.31 23.13 -20.91
N VAL A 989 -4.45 24.11 -21.18
CA VAL A 989 -4.77 25.54 -21.04
C VAL A 989 -4.95 26.11 -22.43
N SER A 990 -6.10 26.72 -22.71
CA SER A 990 -6.48 27.17 -24.06
C SER A 990 -7.16 28.53 -24.07
N GLY A 991 -7.04 29.24 -25.18
CA GLY A 991 -7.70 30.53 -25.42
C GLY A 991 -7.21 31.18 -26.70
N PHE A 992 -7.09 32.50 -26.69
CA PHE A 992 -6.58 33.29 -27.80
C PHE A 992 -5.46 34.19 -27.34
N PHE A 993 -4.43 34.30 -28.18
CA PHE A 993 -3.51 35.42 -28.16
C PHE A 993 -4.04 36.53 -29.09
N ILE A 994 -3.99 37.76 -28.60
CA ILE A 994 -4.38 38.98 -29.32
C ILE A 994 -3.13 39.87 -29.38
N PRO A 995 -2.43 39.92 -30.52
CA PRO A 995 -1.20 40.68 -30.64
C PRO A 995 -1.47 42.17 -30.35
N PRO A 996 -0.71 42.80 -29.45
CA PRO A 996 -0.86 44.23 -29.19
C PRO A 996 -0.39 45.10 -30.38
N GLN A 997 0.43 44.56 -31.27
CA GLN A 997 0.91 45.21 -32.49
C GLN A 997 1.15 44.18 -33.59
N THR A 998 1.18 44.63 -34.84
CA THR A 998 1.49 43.75 -35.98
C THR A 998 2.99 43.51 -36.01
N GLY A 999 3.41 42.26 -36.04
CA GLY A 999 4.82 41.92 -35.99
C GLY A 999 5.09 40.42 -36.02
N ASP A 1000 6.36 40.07 -35.96
CA ASP A 1000 6.84 38.70 -35.88
C ASP A 1000 7.12 38.38 -34.41
N TYR A 1001 6.46 37.34 -33.90
CA TYR A 1001 6.43 36.98 -32.48
C TYR A 1001 7.21 35.71 -32.20
N VAL A 1002 7.89 35.67 -31.05
CA VAL A 1002 8.52 34.46 -30.52
C VAL A 1002 7.83 34.11 -29.22
N PHE A 1003 7.38 32.86 -29.09
CA PHE A 1003 6.74 32.33 -27.89
C PHE A 1003 7.71 31.43 -27.13
N PHE A 1004 7.65 31.50 -25.80
CA PHE A 1004 8.43 30.69 -24.88
C PHE A 1004 7.50 29.91 -23.97
N ILE A 1005 7.87 28.67 -23.64
CA ILE A 1005 7.18 27.84 -22.64
C ILE A 1005 8.17 27.41 -21.55
N SER A 1006 7.73 27.32 -20.31
CA SER A 1006 8.49 26.74 -19.19
C SER A 1006 7.54 25.89 -18.35
N SER A 1007 7.88 24.62 -18.12
CA SER A 1007 7.11 23.73 -17.27
C SER A 1007 8.00 22.83 -16.44
N ASP A 1008 7.46 22.39 -15.31
CA ASP A 1008 7.91 21.13 -14.71
C ASP A 1008 7.38 20.00 -15.61
N ASP A 1009 8.13 18.93 -15.80
CA ASP A 1009 7.80 17.83 -16.71
C ASP A 1009 7.36 18.21 -18.15
N GLU A 1010 6.85 17.21 -18.90
CA GLU A 1010 6.55 17.33 -20.34
C GLU A 1010 5.41 18.33 -20.61
N SER A 1011 5.67 19.34 -21.45
CA SER A 1011 4.63 20.22 -21.99
C SER A 1011 4.82 20.58 -23.47
N ARG A 1012 3.72 20.82 -24.19
CA ARG A 1012 3.73 21.29 -25.59
C ARG A 1012 2.86 22.52 -25.77
N LEU A 1013 3.38 23.50 -26.50
CA LEU A 1013 2.71 24.73 -26.89
C LEU A 1013 2.27 24.69 -28.35
N PHE A 1014 1.01 25.03 -28.57
CA PHE A 1014 0.39 25.15 -29.87
C PHE A 1014 -0.17 26.56 -30.08
N ILE A 1015 -0.06 27.09 -31.30
CA ILE A 1015 -0.73 28.32 -31.71
C ILE A 1015 -1.25 28.18 -33.13
N SER A 1016 -2.38 28.79 -33.45
CA SER A 1016 -2.82 28.96 -34.85
C SER A 1016 -2.11 30.16 -35.46
N THR A 1017 -1.59 30.04 -36.67
CA THR A 1017 -0.80 31.11 -37.31
C THR A 1017 -1.62 31.98 -38.27
N ASN A 1018 -2.86 31.59 -38.55
CA ASN A 1018 -3.70 32.24 -39.56
C ASN A 1018 -5.19 32.39 -39.19
N SER A 1019 -5.62 31.89 -38.03
CA SER A 1019 -7.03 31.90 -37.63
C SER A 1019 -7.20 31.79 -36.11
N ASP A 1020 -8.44 31.94 -35.66
CA ASP A 1020 -8.87 31.68 -34.29
C ASP A 1020 -9.40 30.23 -34.11
N GLN A 1021 -9.13 29.33 -35.06
CA GLN A 1021 -9.70 27.98 -35.05
C GLN A 1021 -8.72 26.95 -34.46
N PRO A 1022 -9.13 26.13 -33.46
CA PRO A 1022 -8.25 25.13 -32.86
C PRO A 1022 -7.78 24.05 -33.86
N SER A 1023 -8.54 23.82 -34.94
CA SER A 1023 -8.19 22.90 -36.02
C SER A 1023 -7.01 23.38 -36.88
N ALA A 1024 -6.61 24.65 -36.77
CA ALA A 1024 -5.47 25.23 -37.48
C ALA A 1024 -4.22 25.38 -36.61
N LYS A 1025 -4.24 24.86 -35.37
CA LYS A 1025 -3.11 24.97 -34.44
C LYS A 1025 -1.91 24.17 -34.96
N VAL A 1026 -0.73 24.73 -34.77
CA VAL A 1026 0.56 24.11 -35.08
C VAL A 1026 1.38 24.01 -33.81
N TRP A 1027 2.21 22.97 -33.70
CA TRP A 1027 3.13 22.79 -32.59
C TRP A 1027 4.33 23.73 -32.75
N VAL A 1028 4.58 24.58 -31.75
CA VAL A 1028 5.57 25.66 -31.87
C VAL A 1028 6.64 25.67 -30.80
N ALA A 1029 6.44 25.00 -29.67
CA ALA A 1029 7.49 24.82 -28.66
C ALA A 1029 7.11 23.65 -27.75
N HIS A 1030 8.09 23.09 -27.04
CA HIS A 1030 7.84 22.11 -25.99
C HIS A 1030 8.96 22.10 -24.97
N GLN A 1031 8.62 21.66 -23.77
CA GLN A 1031 9.55 21.33 -22.72
C GLN A 1031 9.46 19.82 -22.52
N PRO A 1032 10.48 19.03 -22.94
CA PRO A 1032 10.41 17.56 -22.88
C PRO A 1032 10.79 16.98 -21.52
N ASN A 1033 11.36 17.79 -20.62
CA ASN A 1033 11.83 17.42 -19.28
C ASN A 1033 11.27 18.45 -18.27
N TRP A 1034 11.82 18.55 -17.07
CA TRP A 1034 11.44 19.57 -16.10
C TRP A 1034 12.33 20.84 -16.12
N ASN A 1035 11.80 21.95 -15.62
CA ASN A 1035 12.49 23.22 -15.36
C ASN A 1035 11.76 23.99 -14.25
N ASP A 1036 12.53 24.69 -13.42
CA ASP A 1036 11.97 25.62 -12.44
C ASP A 1036 11.05 26.67 -13.10
N ALA A 1037 10.14 27.21 -12.29
CA ALA A 1037 9.21 28.24 -12.72
C ALA A 1037 9.93 29.44 -13.38
N ARG A 1038 9.42 29.83 -14.56
CA ARG A 1038 9.90 30.99 -15.35
C ARG A 1038 11.37 30.92 -15.77
N MET A 1039 11.94 29.74 -15.94
CA MET A 1039 13.18 29.60 -16.70
C MET A 1039 12.87 29.78 -18.18
N TRP A 1040 13.25 30.90 -18.79
CA TRP A 1040 12.94 31.18 -20.19
C TRP A 1040 14.11 30.94 -21.13
N VAL A 1041 15.32 31.25 -20.67
CA VAL A 1041 16.54 31.22 -21.47
C VAL A 1041 17.61 30.30 -20.91
N SER A 1042 17.57 30.01 -19.60
CA SER A 1042 18.37 28.94 -18.98
C SER A 1042 17.56 27.67 -18.72
N GLY A 1043 18.20 26.63 -18.18
CA GLY A 1043 17.57 25.34 -17.90
C GLY A 1043 17.71 24.33 -19.04
N SER A 1044 16.94 23.25 -18.98
CA SER A 1044 16.99 22.16 -19.95
C SER A 1044 16.38 22.56 -21.29
N ASN A 1045 16.98 22.05 -22.39
CA ASN A 1045 16.50 22.16 -23.77
C ASN A 1045 16.00 23.55 -24.23
N PRO A 1046 16.75 24.66 -24.00
CA PRO A 1046 16.26 26.02 -24.25
C PRO A 1046 15.89 26.28 -25.72
N SER A 1047 16.52 25.60 -26.69
CA SER A 1047 16.18 25.72 -28.11
C SER A 1047 14.83 25.09 -28.47
N GLN A 1048 14.35 24.11 -27.70
CA GLN A 1048 13.07 23.43 -27.93
C GLN A 1048 11.89 24.19 -27.32
N ARG A 1049 12.16 25.06 -26.35
CA ARG A 1049 11.17 25.83 -25.59
C ARG A 1049 10.81 27.19 -26.18
N ARG A 1050 11.33 27.52 -27.36
CA ARG A 1050 11.09 28.80 -28.04
C ARG A 1050 10.78 28.60 -29.52
N SER A 1051 9.79 29.32 -30.03
CA SER A 1051 9.25 29.05 -31.36
C SER A 1051 10.19 29.32 -32.53
N ASP A 1052 11.15 30.22 -32.37
CA ASP A 1052 12.17 30.56 -33.38
C ASP A 1052 13.32 29.57 -33.47
N GLN A 1053 13.49 28.69 -32.48
CA GLN A 1053 14.54 27.66 -32.50
C GLN A 1053 13.96 26.24 -32.41
N PHE A 1054 12.65 26.12 -32.21
CA PHE A 1054 11.98 24.84 -32.09
C PHE A 1054 12.03 24.06 -33.40
N SER A 1055 12.32 22.77 -33.27
CA SER A 1055 12.33 21.81 -34.37
C SER A 1055 11.51 20.58 -34.01
N PRO A 1056 10.35 20.37 -34.66
CA PRO A 1056 9.46 19.25 -34.37
C PRO A 1056 10.00 17.90 -34.85
N ASP A 1057 11.07 17.90 -35.66
CA ASP A 1057 11.65 16.73 -36.31
C ASP A 1057 13.13 16.50 -35.92
N GLY A 1058 13.54 17.00 -34.75
CA GLY A 1058 14.87 16.71 -34.19
C GLY A 1058 16.02 17.48 -34.86
N GLY A 1059 15.73 18.64 -35.45
CA GLY A 1059 16.72 19.55 -36.03
C GLY A 1059 16.72 19.61 -37.55
N MET A 1060 15.77 18.96 -38.24
CA MET A 1060 15.71 18.96 -39.71
C MET A 1060 14.99 20.21 -40.25
N THR A 1061 13.94 20.67 -39.56
CA THR A 1061 13.21 21.89 -39.92
C THR A 1061 13.04 22.83 -38.73
N PHE A 1062 13.03 24.13 -39.02
CA PHE A 1062 12.80 25.22 -38.06
C PHE A 1062 11.70 26.14 -38.59
N PRO A 1063 10.42 25.74 -38.45
CA PRO A 1063 9.31 26.33 -39.22
C PRO A 1063 9.11 27.83 -38.99
N TYR A 1064 9.53 28.36 -37.84
CA TYR A 1064 9.30 29.74 -37.43
C TYR A 1064 10.59 30.47 -37.05
N SER A 1065 11.71 30.18 -37.71
CA SER A 1065 13.03 30.74 -37.40
C SER A 1065 13.14 32.27 -37.46
N MET A 1066 12.16 32.93 -38.08
CA MET A 1066 12.05 34.40 -38.19
C MET A 1066 10.92 34.97 -37.32
N GLY A 1067 10.39 34.18 -36.38
CA GLY A 1067 9.17 34.48 -35.64
C GLY A 1067 7.88 34.15 -36.40
N ILE A 1068 6.76 34.21 -35.69
CA ILE A 1068 5.42 33.97 -36.20
C ILE A 1068 4.78 35.32 -36.52
N ARG A 1069 4.48 35.57 -37.80
CA ARG A 1069 3.87 36.83 -38.24
C ARG A 1069 2.40 36.91 -37.80
N LEU A 1070 2.07 37.86 -36.94
CA LEU A 1070 0.71 38.06 -36.41
C LEU A 1070 0.25 39.53 -36.55
N GLU A 1071 -1.06 39.73 -36.72
CA GLU A 1071 -1.69 41.03 -36.93
C GLU A 1071 -2.27 41.61 -35.63
N ALA A 1072 -2.06 42.90 -35.38
CA ALA A 1072 -2.58 43.59 -34.19
C ALA A 1072 -4.09 43.42 -34.04
N GLY A 1073 -4.56 43.09 -32.83
CA GLY A 1073 -5.98 42.99 -32.52
C GLY A 1073 -6.71 41.77 -33.09
N ARG A 1074 -6.04 40.92 -33.89
CA ARG A 1074 -6.61 39.67 -34.41
C ARG A 1074 -6.43 38.54 -33.39
N ARG A 1075 -7.43 37.67 -33.26
CA ARG A 1075 -7.37 36.51 -32.36
C ARG A 1075 -6.67 35.34 -33.05
N TYR A 1076 -5.76 34.70 -32.32
CA TYR A 1076 -5.09 33.46 -32.71
C TYR A 1076 -5.26 32.43 -31.61
N TYR A 1077 -5.79 31.25 -31.93
CA TYR A 1077 -5.98 30.21 -30.92
C TYR A 1077 -4.62 29.78 -30.35
N ILE A 1078 -4.49 29.70 -29.03
CA ILE A 1078 -3.27 29.28 -28.32
C ILE A 1078 -3.64 28.21 -27.29
N GLU A 1079 -2.80 27.19 -27.15
CA GLU A 1079 -3.02 26.06 -26.25
C GLU A 1079 -1.70 25.49 -25.73
N ALA A 1080 -1.63 25.19 -24.44
CA ALA A 1080 -0.55 24.39 -23.86
C ALA A 1080 -1.12 23.12 -23.21
N ILE A 1081 -0.48 21.99 -23.45
CA ILE A 1081 -0.73 20.74 -22.73
C ILE A 1081 0.47 20.48 -21.84
N HIS A 1082 0.25 20.14 -20.57
CA HIS A 1082 1.30 19.89 -19.58
C HIS A 1082 0.93 18.67 -18.76
N ARG A 1083 1.83 17.67 -18.72
CA ARG A 1083 1.76 16.51 -17.85
C ARG A 1083 2.69 16.76 -16.68
N GLU A 1084 2.16 16.66 -15.48
CA GLU A 1084 2.92 16.64 -14.25
C GLU A 1084 2.89 15.20 -13.70
N GLY A 1085 4.05 14.71 -13.31
CA GLY A 1085 4.27 13.38 -12.75
C GLY A 1085 4.33 13.42 -11.22
N SER A 1086 5.46 13.87 -10.69
CA SER A 1086 5.68 14.09 -9.26
C SER A 1086 6.68 15.21 -9.02
N GLY A 1087 6.54 15.96 -7.93
CA GLY A 1087 7.60 16.83 -7.42
C GLY A 1087 7.24 18.32 -7.45
N GLY A 1088 7.86 19.08 -8.33
CA GLY A 1088 7.45 20.46 -8.56
C GLY A 1088 6.25 20.50 -9.51
N ASP A 1089 5.62 21.67 -9.61
CA ASP A 1089 4.71 21.89 -10.72
C ASP A 1089 4.86 23.33 -11.17
N ASN A 1090 4.99 23.54 -12.47
CA ASN A 1090 4.76 24.84 -13.07
C ASN A 1090 4.40 24.70 -14.54
N LEU A 1091 3.65 25.66 -15.06
CA LEU A 1091 3.47 25.89 -16.48
C LEU A 1091 3.34 27.39 -16.72
N ALA A 1092 4.20 27.95 -17.56
CA ALA A 1092 4.15 29.35 -17.94
C ALA A 1092 4.46 29.52 -19.43
N VAL A 1093 3.78 30.47 -20.09
CA VAL A 1093 4.03 30.82 -21.49
C VAL A 1093 4.17 32.34 -21.61
N THR A 1094 5.23 32.81 -22.27
CA THR A 1094 5.43 34.23 -22.56
C THR A 1094 5.73 34.46 -24.04
N TYR A 1095 5.83 35.72 -24.45
CA TYR A 1095 6.19 36.09 -25.82
C TYR A 1095 7.11 37.31 -25.86
N LYS A 1096 7.72 37.53 -27.02
CA LYS A 1096 8.37 38.79 -27.40
C LYS A 1096 8.12 39.09 -28.88
N LEU A 1097 8.45 40.31 -29.32
CA LEU A 1097 8.73 40.53 -30.74
C LEU A 1097 10.09 39.94 -31.11
N TYR A 1098 10.22 39.45 -32.34
CA TYR A 1098 11.43 38.79 -32.85
C TYR A 1098 12.71 39.61 -32.59
N ASN A 1099 12.66 40.92 -32.86
CA ASN A 1099 13.79 41.85 -32.68
C ASN A 1099 13.91 42.43 -31.25
N ALA A 1100 13.01 42.08 -30.32
CA ALA A 1100 13.12 42.49 -28.93
C ALA A 1100 14.10 41.57 -28.17
N PRO A 1101 14.69 42.04 -27.06
CA PRO A 1101 15.47 41.19 -26.16
C PRO A 1101 14.67 39.96 -25.70
N ASP A 1102 15.36 38.84 -25.51
CA ASP A 1102 14.76 37.66 -24.89
C ASP A 1102 14.33 37.98 -23.44
N PRO A 1103 13.26 37.35 -22.92
CA PRO A 1103 12.90 37.45 -21.51
C PRO A 1103 14.03 36.92 -20.61
N MET A 1104 14.21 37.52 -19.44
CA MET A 1104 15.15 37.04 -18.43
C MET A 1104 14.48 36.03 -17.51
N ASP A 1105 15.20 35.01 -17.06
CA ASP A 1105 14.65 34.04 -16.11
C ASP A 1105 14.06 34.73 -14.87
N GLY A 1106 12.85 34.31 -14.48
CA GLY A 1106 12.07 34.95 -13.41
C GLY A 1106 11.10 36.04 -13.89
N ASP A 1107 11.25 36.56 -15.11
CA ASP A 1107 10.33 37.55 -15.69
C ASP A 1107 8.90 36.98 -15.73
N ALA A 1108 7.94 37.81 -15.30
CA ALA A 1108 6.53 37.43 -15.36
C ALA A 1108 6.05 37.30 -16.82
N PRO A 1109 5.17 36.34 -17.13
CA PRO A 1109 4.60 36.20 -18.47
C PRO A 1109 3.90 37.46 -18.99
N LEU A 1110 4.13 37.80 -20.26
CA LEU A 1110 3.42 38.89 -20.93
C LEU A 1110 2.03 38.50 -21.42
N LEU A 1111 1.66 37.21 -21.37
CA LEU A 1111 0.33 36.71 -21.71
C LEU A 1111 -0.66 36.96 -20.56
N THR A 1112 -1.04 38.21 -20.35
CA THR A 1112 -2.01 38.64 -19.33
C THR A 1112 -2.86 39.81 -19.82
N GLY A 1113 -4.03 40.03 -19.22
CA GLY A 1113 -4.88 41.18 -19.54
C GLY A 1113 -5.34 41.20 -21.00
N ALA A 1114 -5.28 42.37 -21.66
CA ALA A 1114 -5.91 42.58 -22.97
C ALA A 1114 -5.34 41.73 -24.12
N VAL A 1115 -4.18 41.09 -23.95
CA VAL A 1115 -3.56 40.25 -25.00
C VAL A 1115 -4.01 38.79 -24.96
N ILE A 1116 -4.84 38.41 -23.99
CA ILE A 1116 -5.44 37.08 -23.90
C ILE A 1116 -6.97 37.15 -23.81
N GLY A 1117 -7.62 36.04 -24.13
CA GLY A 1117 -9.05 35.83 -23.90
C GLY A 1117 -9.46 34.41 -24.23
N TYR A 1118 -10.70 34.03 -23.94
CA TYR A 1118 -11.25 32.74 -24.36
C TYR A 1118 -12.73 32.88 -24.75
N MET A 1119 -13.30 31.86 -25.40
CA MET A 1119 -14.72 31.83 -25.74
C MET A 1119 -15.46 31.03 -24.67
N ALA A 1120 -16.30 31.71 -23.88
CA ALA A 1120 -17.14 31.11 -22.87
C ALA A 1120 -18.52 30.77 -23.43
N ALA A 1121 -19.23 29.87 -22.76
CA ALA A 1121 -20.67 29.77 -22.92
C ALA A 1121 -21.34 31.11 -22.51
N PRO A 1122 -22.44 31.52 -23.16
CA PRO A 1122 -23.21 32.67 -22.70
C PRO A 1122 -23.67 32.43 -21.26
N ALA A 1123 -23.62 33.48 -20.43
CA ALA A 1123 -24.13 33.40 -19.07
C ALA A 1123 -25.58 32.87 -19.08
N PRO A 1124 -25.97 31.97 -18.17
CA PRO A 1124 -27.36 31.55 -18.06
C PRO A 1124 -28.23 32.79 -17.88
N VAL A 1125 -29.14 33.04 -18.82
CA VAL A 1125 -30.21 34.01 -18.59
C VAL A 1125 -31.07 33.40 -17.49
N GLU A 1126 -31.20 34.05 -16.34
CA GLU A 1126 -32.13 33.58 -15.31
C GLU A 1126 -33.51 33.34 -15.95
N PRO A 1127 -34.09 32.14 -15.79
CA PRO A 1127 -35.40 31.87 -16.33
C PRO A 1127 -36.40 32.84 -15.69
N PRO A 1128 -37.34 33.42 -16.48
CA PRO A 1128 -38.31 34.33 -15.92
C PRO A 1128 -39.14 33.62 -14.84
N VAL A 1129 -39.25 34.21 -13.66
CA VAL A 1129 -40.11 33.73 -12.58
C VAL A 1129 -41.52 34.26 -12.85
N LEU A 1130 -42.46 33.35 -13.15
CA LEU A 1130 -43.86 33.70 -13.37
C LEU A 1130 -44.62 33.74 -12.04
N THR A 1131 -45.39 34.79 -11.81
CA THR A 1131 -46.42 34.85 -10.77
C THR A 1131 -47.78 34.80 -11.44
N VAL A 1132 -48.60 33.80 -11.07
CA VAL A 1132 -49.95 33.63 -11.62
C VAL A 1132 -50.97 33.79 -10.51
N GLY A 1133 -51.89 34.72 -10.67
CA GLY A 1133 -53.00 34.97 -9.76
C GLY A 1133 -54.34 35.05 -10.49
N ARG A 1134 -55.45 34.89 -9.77
CA ARG A 1134 -56.80 35.12 -10.30
C ARG A 1134 -57.37 36.42 -9.74
N GLN A 1135 -57.90 37.27 -10.60
CA GLN A 1135 -58.59 38.50 -10.21
C GLN A 1135 -59.95 38.58 -10.93
N GLY A 1136 -61.04 38.32 -10.19
CA GLY A 1136 -62.37 38.23 -10.77
C GLY A 1136 -62.48 37.15 -11.85
N ASN A 1137 -62.88 37.55 -13.06
CA ASN A 1137 -62.98 36.66 -14.22
C ASN A 1137 -61.70 36.63 -15.09
N ASN A 1138 -60.57 37.12 -14.58
CA ASN A 1138 -59.30 37.17 -15.29
C ASN A 1138 -58.21 36.38 -14.54
N VAL A 1139 -57.24 35.86 -15.29
CA VAL A 1139 -55.93 35.39 -14.83
C VAL A 1139 -54.94 36.53 -15.00
N VAL A 1140 -54.21 36.87 -13.95
CA VAL A 1140 -53.14 37.87 -13.96
C VAL A 1140 -51.82 37.12 -13.94
N ILE A 1141 -50.99 37.31 -14.96
CA ILE A 1141 -49.68 36.68 -15.11
C ILE A 1141 -48.62 37.78 -15.15
N SER A 1142 -47.75 37.82 -14.15
CA SER A 1142 -46.57 38.68 -14.16
C SER A 1142 -45.28 37.86 -14.22
N TRP A 1143 -44.19 38.49 -14.64
CA TRP A 1143 -42.88 37.83 -14.66
C TRP A 1143 -41.72 38.76 -14.28
N SER A 1144 -40.64 38.17 -13.75
CA SER A 1144 -39.39 38.87 -13.42
C SER A 1144 -38.18 38.07 -13.92
N PRO A 1145 -37.11 38.71 -14.44
CA PRO A 1145 -36.96 40.16 -14.63
C PRO A 1145 -37.85 40.71 -15.76
N ALA A 1146 -38.10 42.03 -15.76
CA ALA A 1146 -38.96 42.68 -16.75
C ALA A 1146 -38.38 42.59 -18.19
N GLY A 1147 -39.27 42.56 -19.18
CA GLY A 1147 -38.96 42.39 -20.62
C GLY A 1147 -39.43 41.04 -21.18
N GLY A 1148 -39.51 40.92 -22.51
CA GLY A 1148 -40.03 39.73 -23.20
C GLY A 1148 -41.53 39.83 -23.54
N ARG A 1149 -42.12 38.71 -23.96
CA ARG A 1149 -43.55 38.60 -24.31
C ARG A 1149 -44.16 37.34 -23.70
N LEU A 1150 -45.43 37.43 -23.33
CA LEU A 1150 -46.24 36.28 -22.94
C LEU A 1150 -46.79 35.63 -24.20
N GLU A 1151 -46.49 34.35 -24.39
CA GLU A 1151 -47.08 33.52 -25.44
C GLU A 1151 -48.03 32.49 -24.82
N SER A 1152 -49.02 32.06 -25.59
CA SER A 1152 -49.89 30.94 -25.22
C SER A 1152 -49.95 29.85 -26.29
N SER A 1153 -50.38 28.67 -25.86
CA SER A 1153 -50.73 27.56 -26.75
C SER A 1153 -51.95 26.81 -26.18
N PRO A 1154 -52.84 26.25 -27.02
CA PRO A 1154 -53.91 25.38 -26.56
C PRO A 1154 -53.42 23.97 -26.14
N VAL A 1155 -52.17 23.60 -26.44
CA VAL A 1155 -51.57 22.29 -26.13
C VAL A 1155 -50.15 22.43 -25.58
N LEU A 1156 -49.69 21.47 -24.77
CA LEU A 1156 -48.30 21.36 -24.32
C LEU A 1156 -47.60 20.17 -25.01
N GLY A 1157 -46.32 20.34 -25.36
CA GLY A 1157 -45.46 19.27 -25.87
C GLY A 1157 -44.78 19.58 -27.22
N PRO A 1158 -44.02 18.61 -27.77
CA PRO A 1158 -43.36 18.74 -29.06
C PRO A 1158 -44.37 19.05 -30.18
N GLY A 1159 -44.15 20.14 -30.93
CA GLY A 1159 -45.06 20.59 -31.99
C GLY A 1159 -46.13 21.61 -31.56
N ALA A 1160 -46.17 22.02 -30.29
CA ALA A 1160 -47.04 23.12 -29.84
C ALA A 1160 -46.71 24.41 -30.60
N THR A 1161 -47.73 25.00 -31.26
CA THR A 1161 -47.62 26.33 -31.85
C THR A 1161 -47.92 27.36 -30.78
N TRP A 1162 -46.96 28.27 -30.55
CA TRP A 1162 -47.07 29.32 -29.55
C TRP A 1162 -47.36 30.65 -30.23
N THR A 1163 -48.36 31.36 -29.73
CA THR A 1163 -48.78 32.67 -30.24
C THR A 1163 -48.63 33.73 -29.17
N THR A 1164 -48.12 34.89 -29.55
CA THR A 1164 -48.02 36.05 -28.65
C THR A 1164 -49.40 36.48 -28.16
N GLU A 1165 -49.60 36.50 -26.84
CA GLU A 1165 -50.79 37.03 -26.19
C GLU A 1165 -50.63 38.52 -25.87
N THR A 1166 -49.51 38.91 -25.26
CA THR A 1166 -49.22 40.32 -24.94
C THR A 1166 -47.73 40.53 -24.62
N THR A 1167 -47.30 41.79 -24.67
CA THR A 1167 -46.02 42.27 -24.13
C THR A 1167 -46.16 42.95 -22.77
N ASP A 1168 -47.38 43.13 -22.28
CA ASP A 1168 -47.68 43.81 -21.02
C ASP A 1168 -47.39 42.90 -19.81
N ASN A 1169 -46.77 43.45 -18.78
CA ASN A 1169 -46.43 42.76 -17.53
C ASN A 1169 -46.82 43.64 -16.33
N PRO A 1170 -47.85 43.29 -15.55
CA PRO A 1170 -48.64 42.05 -15.59
C PRO A 1170 -49.60 41.96 -16.80
N ALA A 1171 -49.70 40.75 -17.38
CA ALA A 1171 -50.71 40.39 -18.37
C ALA A 1171 -52.03 40.03 -17.69
N VAL A 1172 -53.16 40.53 -18.21
CA VAL A 1172 -54.51 40.23 -17.70
C VAL A 1172 -55.30 39.49 -18.77
N ILE A 1173 -55.56 38.20 -18.55
CA ILE A 1173 -56.18 37.29 -19.52
C ILE A 1173 -57.57 36.86 -19.06
N PRO A 1174 -58.64 37.07 -19.84
CA PRO A 1174 -59.98 36.60 -19.49
C PRO A 1174 -60.08 35.08 -19.40
N ILE A 1175 -60.79 34.57 -18.38
CA ILE A 1175 -61.10 33.14 -18.25
C ILE A 1175 -62.25 32.80 -19.19
N THR A 1176 -61.93 32.03 -20.23
CA THR A 1176 -62.86 31.65 -21.32
C THR A 1176 -63.39 30.22 -21.20
N GLY A 1177 -62.99 29.47 -20.16
CA GLY A 1177 -63.39 28.07 -19.94
C GLY A 1177 -62.65 27.03 -20.79
N THR A 1178 -61.73 27.46 -21.66
CA THR A 1178 -60.83 26.57 -22.42
C THR A 1178 -59.43 26.58 -21.80
N ALA A 1179 -58.80 25.42 -21.68
CA ALA A 1179 -57.42 25.33 -21.18
C ALA A 1179 -56.46 26.03 -22.16
N LYS A 1180 -55.62 26.92 -21.62
CA LYS A 1180 -54.51 27.56 -22.32
C LYS A 1180 -53.26 27.40 -21.47
N TYR A 1181 -52.13 27.21 -22.13
CA TYR A 1181 -50.82 27.13 -21.52
C TYR A 1181 -50.05 28.39 -21.86
N PHE A 1182 -49.26 28.90 -20.92
CA PHE A 1182 -48.54 30.15 -21.07
C PHE A 1182 -47.04 29.94 -20.90
N ARG A 1183 -46.23 30.68 -21.67
CA ARG A 1183 -44.78 30.79 -21.46
C ARG A 1183 -44.35 32.24 -21.66
N VAL A 1184 -43.26 32.62 -21.00
CA VAL A 1184 -42.60 33.90 -21.28
C VAL A 1184 -41.40 33.63 -22.15
N VAL A 1185 -41.30 34.35 -23.26
CA VAL A 1185 -40.12 34.35 -24.13
C VAL A 1185 -39.41 35.67 -23.93
N ARG A 1186 -38.17 35.62 -23.42
CA ARG A 1186 -37.33 36.78 -23.17
C ARG A 1186 -36.18 36.85 -24.16
#